data_AF-A0A086WG67-F1
#
_entry.id   AF-A0A086WG67-F1
#
_cell.length_a   1.000
_cell.length_b   1.000
_cell.length_c   1.000
_cell.angle_alpha   90.00
_cell.angle_beta   90.00
_cell.angle_gamma   90.00
#
_symmetry.space_group_name_H-M   'P 1'
#
loop_
_entity.id
_entity.type
_entity.pdbx_description
1 polymer ?
#
loop_
_entity_poly.entity_id
_entity_poly.type
_entity_poly.pdbx_seq_one_letter_code
_entity_poly.pdbx_strand_id
1 'polypeptide(L)'
;MGVVEARANTPSVQGQHGYINMPNAEVGPDGMFSAGYSYDSPYGNFWVTSTLLPFLQVTGRYVSITGIPGFTYVPGQYGSEYGRYKDKVADVKVRLLQENTWLPSVAVGSTDLLGTELFTGKYIVATKTFGSARNLEASVGYGFKRPEGLFAGLRWAPLAAPQWAVVAEYDANDYSKDYLADRTFAGKRSKGPAVGLEYRWGWLGAQVARHRDHFSANAYLSIPFSEREFIPKLYEPVPYKAKKVAGQVPIAAWRDAGYGDELVEALVQQDFRNVRVELDGRSLKVSLTNNRIANMGRAVGRAARTALAFAPEGTHAIHVTYTKVEQPVATYEFFDLGRLTDYLSGLVDREYFLQTVLVRYSSPADKVDSDRDGLLASIAHEGSGLAVQVGRDGNMVQVVSEDREANRFKIVPKIGFFFNDPSGALRYEIAAAANYDKRLSEGTYLNTAFRLSLLENISGVTQPSNSLLPHVRTDIAEYKRASRLKVNRLLINKYIMLDERMYARASAGFYEEMYRGVGGQVLYFPKDSRWAADLTVDALQQRGFKGWFDKRDYKTVTALGAMHYKLPYDITATARAGRFLAKDKGVRMEFKRRFQSGTEIGVWFTKTNGKDITSPGSPSDPYNDKGIFLSVPLNIMLPTDSQVVAGFALAPWTRDVGQMVASPGDLYDLMEQPRRDLTTYDGLGNFAERRDEQGLAAVNPPVRAMASPWPAFRWRLEQSVSTTPTLPQWANGTMLAGGAILGGALLDKPVDRFMKKHAGSRVTEAWDKAGKAMPAVLVGAAAGAVAFGDARMQNIGIISLESVVGAAALSMATKRLVGRARPHEELGQWSRALKRSDASFPSNHSAMAFAAVTPFAQEYDVPWLYGLAAAGSLGRSAGRQHWVSDVVAGGVLGYAVGSWLWQAQRDNPRSHFAVSPGPKSLSVAWSGSY
;
A
#
# COMPACT_ATOMS: atom_id res chain seq x y z
N MET A 1 -19.96 -19.27 11.71
CA MET A 1 -19.04 -20.29 12.27
C MET A 1 -18.23 -20.85 11.12
N GLY A 2 -16.94 -20.56 11.08
CA GLY A 2 -16.09 -20.76 9.91
C GLY A 2 -15.65 -22.21 9.71
N VAL A 3 -15.57 -22.60 8.44
CA VAL A 3 -15.05 -23.87 7.92
C VAL A 3 -13.73 -24.21 8.61
N VAL A 4 -13.62 -25.44 9.13
CA VAL A 4 -12.34 -25.97 9.60
C VAL A 4 -11.48 -26.14 8.34
N GLU A 5 -10.46 -25.32 8.19
CA GLU A 5 -9.26 -25.58 7.39
C GLU A 5 -8.11 -25.67 8.41
N ALA A 6 -7.15 -26.58 8.21
CA ALA A 6 -5.85 -26.49 8.88
C ALA A 6 -5.36 -25.07 8.66
N ARG A 7 -4.99 -24.40 9.73
CA ARG A 7 -4.75 -22.96 9.74
C ARG A 7 -3.46 -22.60 9.01
N ALA A 8 -3.47 -22.74 7.69
CA ALA A 8 -2.45 -22.43 6.70
C ALA A 8 -1.78 -21.07 6.88
N ASN A 9 -2.48 -20.15 7.53
CA ASN A 9 -2.11 -18.76 7.70
C ASN A 9 -1.70 -18.42 9.15
N THR A 10 -1.10 -19.35 9.88
CA THR A 10 -0.48 -19.05 11.18
C THR A 10 0.94 -18.50 10.99
N PRO A 11 1.27 -17.35 11.58
CA PRO A 11 2.63 -16.81 11.59
C PRO A 11 3.60 -17.68 12.40
N SER A 12 4.77 -17.95 11.81
CA SER A 12 5.94 -18.50 12.49
C SER A 12 6.51 -17.51 13.51
N VAL A 13 7.52 -17.92 14.29
CA VAL A 13 8.25 -17.00 15.18
C VAL A 13 8.97 -15.89 14.42
N GLN A 14 9.17 -16.03 13.10
CA GLN A 14 9.74 -14.98 12.25
C GLN A 14 8.67 -14.02 11.70
N GLY A 15 7.38 -14.32 11.92
CA GLY A 15 6.24 -13.52 11.46
C GLY A 15 5.71 -13.90 10.07
N GLN A 16 6.52 -14.51 9.20
CA GLN A 16 6.02 -15.10 7.96
C GLN A 16 5.09 -16.28 8.25
N HIS A 17 4.10 -16.54 7.40
CA HIS A 17 3.28 -17.76 7.58
C HIS A 17 4.15 -19.01 7.46
N GLY A 18 3.92 -19.97 8.34
CA GLY A 18 4.77 -21.14 8.44
C GLY A 18 4.37 -21.99 9.63
N TYR A 19 5.29 -22.80 10.11
CA TYR A 19 5.11 -23.65 11.28
C TYR A 19 5.67 -22.96 12.52
N ILE A 20 6.85 -23.35 13.01
CA ILE A 20 7.49 -22.71 14.17
C ILE A 20 8.58 -21.76 13.67
N ASN A 21 9.66 -22.27 13.06
CA ASN A 21 10.69 -21.48 12.39
C ASN A 21 10.58 -21.56 10.87
N MET A 22 10.06 -22.66 10.33
CA MET A 22 10.10 -22.95 8.91
C MET A 22 8.88 -22.39 8.18
N PRO A 23 9.06 -21.81 6.98
CA PRO A 23 7.96 -21.27 6.20
C PRO A 23 7.13 -22.39 5.55
N ASN A 24 5.86 -22.09 5.25
CA ASN A 24 5.02 -22.88 4.34
C ASN A 24 4.77 -22.10 3.03
N ALA A 25 4.09 -22.71 2.06
CA ALA A 25 3.77 -22.09 0.77
C ALA A 25 2.56 -21.14 0.83
N GLU A 26 1.83 -21.14 1.94
CA GLU A 26 0.61 -20.38 2.09
C GLU A 26 0.88 -18.90 2.38
N VAL A 27 -0.04 -18.08 1.88
CA VAL A 27 -0.12 -16.64 2.14
C VAL A 27 -1.52 -16.37 2.69
N GLY A 28 -1.62 -15.39 3.60
CA GLY A 28 -2.88 -15.05 4.22
C GLY A 28 -3.92 -14.59 3.19
N PRO A 29 -5.21 -14.51 3.56
CA PRO A 29 -6.21 -13.86 2.73
C PRO A 29 -5.76 -12.44 2.34
N ASP A 30 -6.32 -11.93 1.24
CA ASP A 30 -5.99 -10.59 0.76
C ASP A 30 -6.23 -9.54 1.86
N GLY A 31 -5.29 -8.62 2.07
CA GLY A 31 -5.37 -7.60 3.13
C GLY A 31 -5.29 -8.13 4.56
N MET A 32 -4.88 -9.38 4.76
CA MET A 32 -4.57 -9.89 6.09
C MET A 32 -3.36 -9.16 6.67
N PHE A 33 -3.52 -8.53 7.83
CA PHE A 33 -2.46 -7.89 8.59
C PHE A 33 -2.27 -8.60 9.93
N SER A 34 -1.04 -8.95 10.26
CA SER A 34 -0.71 -9.60 11.52
C SER A 34 0.45 -8.89 12.18
N ALA A 35 0.39 -8.76 13.50
CA ALA A 35 1.49 -8.23 14.29
C ALA A 35 1.68 -9.11 15.53
N GLY A 36 2.92 -9.31 15.94
CA GLY A 36 3.20 -10.19 17.06
C GLY A 36 4.56 -9.96 17.68
N TYR A 37 4.72 -10.57 18.84
CA TYR A 37 6.00 -10.71 19.51
C TYR A 37 6.31 -12.19 19.66
N SER A 38 7.53 -12.56 19.27
CA SER A 38 8.05 -13.90 19.46
C SER A 38 9.35 -13.87 20.24
N TYR A 39 9.60 -14.96 20.96
CA TYR A 39 10.85 -15.20 21.63
C TYR A 39 11.33 -16.61 21.30
N ASP A 40 12.51 -16.70 20.73
CA ASP A 40 13.17 -17.92 20.31
C ASP A 40 14.68 -17.76 20.55
N SER A 41 15.13 -18.15 21.74
CA SER A 41 16.46 -17.85 22.27
C SER A 41 17.59 -17.99 21.22
N PRO A 42 18.47 -16.99 21.04
CA PRO A 42 18.58 -15.72 21.77
C PRO A 42 17.70 -14.58 21.22
N TYR A 43 16.88 -14.85 20.20
CA TYR A 43 16.18 -13.85 19.41
C TYR A 43 14.82 -13.48 20.02
N GLY A 44 14.60 -12.19 20.26
CA GLY A 44 13.26 -11.63 20.49
C GLY A 44 12.85 -10.82 19.27
N ASN A 45 11.73 -11.18 18.63
CA ASN A 45 11.27 -10.50 17.43
C ASN A 45 9.96 -9.77 17.70
N PHE A 46 9.93 -8.47 17.41
CA PHE A 46 8.66 -7.79 17.13
C PHE A 46 8.47 -7.79 15.62
N TRP A 47 7.40 -8.36 15.12
CA TRP A 47 7.18 -8.52 13.69
C TRP A 47 5.79 -8.05 13.27
N VAL A 48 5.72 -7.60 12.03
CA VAL A 48 4.50 -7.16 11.36
C VAL A 48 4.50 -7.79 9.98
N THR A 49 3.40 -8.44 9.62
CA THR A 49 3.22 -9.14 8.35
C THR A 49 1.96 -8.64 7.69
N SER A 50 2.01 -8.38 6.39
CA SER A 50 0.84 -8.03 5.59
C SER A 50 0.82 -8.84 4.29
N THR A 51 -0.34 -9.41 3.99
CA THR A 51 -0.67 -9.89 2.64
C THR A 51 -1.03 -8.68 1.78
N LEU A 52 -0.01 -8.10 1.15
CA LEU A 52 -0.14 -6.90 0.32
C LEU A 52 -0.74 -7.16 -1.05
N LEU A 53 -0.79 -8.40 -1.54
CA LEU A 53 -1.53 -8.88 -2.72
C LEU A 53 -1.94 -10.34 -2.44
N PRO A 54 -2.97 -10.90 -3.13
CA PRO A 54 -3.41 -12.30 -2.91
C PRO A 54 -2.33 -13.38 -3.10
N PHE A 55 -1.16 -13.00 -3.61
CA PHE A 55 0.01 -13.85 -3.82
C PHE A 55 1.29 -13.28 -3.18
N LEU A 56 1.26 -12.10 -2.57
CA LEU A 56 2.43 -11.41 -2.02
C LEU A 56 2.25 -11.13 -0.53
N GLN A 57 3.13 -11.71 0.26
CA GLN A 57 3.30 -11.42 1.67
C GLN A 57 4.60 -10.64 1.89
N VAL A 58 4.52 -9.59 2.70
CA VAL A 58 5.67 -8.81 3.17
C VAL A 58 5.68 -8.82 4.68
N THR A 59 6.84 -9.08 5.26
CA THR A 59 7.06 -9.13 6.71
C THR A 59 8.19 -8.18 7.08
N GLY A 60 7.94 -7.24 7.98
CA GLY A 60 8.97 -6.45 8.63
C GLY A 60 9.15 -6.94 10.06
N ARG A 61 10.39 -7.19 10.50
CA ARG A 61 10.68 -7.61 11.86
C ARG A 61 11.87 -6.87 12.46
N TYR A 62 11.76 -6.60 13.75
CA TYR A 62 12.80 -6.00 14.56
C TYR A 62 13.36 -7.08 15.48
N VAL A 63 14.57 -7.52 15.19
CA VAL A 63 15.22 -8.67 15.83
C VAL A 63 16.14 -8.17 16.92
N SER A 64 15.83 -8.45 18.19
CA SER A 64 16.70 -8.20 19.33
C SER A 64 17.50 -9.45 19.67
N ILE A 65 18.82 -9.31 19.82
CA ILE A 65 19.72 -10.43 20.16
C ILE A 65 20.08 -10.37 21.65
N THR A 66 19.65 -11.36 22.42
CA THR A 66 19.94 -11.44 23.85
C THR A 66 21.40 -11.76 24.10
N GLY A 67 22.03 -11.05 25.03
CA GLY A 67 23.45 -11.23 25.39
C GLY A 67 24.42 -10.38 24.57
N ILE A 68 23.98 -9.78 23.46
CA ILE A 68 24.80 -8.84 22.69
C ILE A 68 24.39 -7.41 23.08
N PRO A 69 25.31 -6.59 23.63
CA PRO A 69 25.01 -5.19 23.87
C PRO A 69 24.71 -4.48 22.54
N GLY A 70 23.84 -3.47 22.59
CA GLY A 70 23.60 -2.57 21.47
C GLY A 70 24.91 -1.98 20.95
N PHE A 71 24.87 -1.39 19.75
CA PHE A 71 26.02 -0.63 19.25
C PHE A 71 26.50 0.30 20.37
N THR A 72 27.78 0.20 20.75
CA THR A 72 28.41 1.08 21.73
C THR A 72 29.74 1.53 21.13
N TYR A 73 29.88 2.82 20.81
CA TYR A 73 31.18 3.34 20.34
C TYR A 73 31.85 4.22 21.40
N VAL A 74 31.98 3.84 22.68
CA VAL A 74 32.62 4.75 23.66
C VAL A 74 34.03 5.12 23.20
N PRO A 75 34.49 6.39 23.27
CA PRO A 75 34.02 7.42 24.21
C PRO A 75 33.45 8.70 23.54
N GLY A 76 32.26 8.78 22.97
CA GLY A 76 31.17 7.81 22.88
C GLY A 76 30.67 7.34 24.24
N GLN A 77 29.64 6.55 24.48
CA GLN A 77 29.15 5.31 23.88
C GLN A 77 27.98 5.71 23.00
N TYR A 78 28.23 5.91 21.71
CA TYR A 78 27.14 5.93 20.76
C TYR A 78 26.35 4.62 20.90
N GLY A 79 25.08 4.70 21.32
CA GLY A 79 24.17 3.57 21.50
C GLY A 79 24.21 2.84 22.87
N SER A 80 24.76 3.45 23.93
CA SER A 80 24.61 2.91 25.31
C SER A 80 23.16 2.74 25.75
N GLU A 81 22.25 3.63 25.33
CA GLU A 81 20.81 3.52 25.61
C GLU A 81 20.07 2.52 24.71
N TYR A 82 20.74 1.93 23.70
CA TYR A 82 20.10 0.99 22.77
C TYR A 82 19.75 -0.35 23.43
N GLY A 83 20.35 -0.66 24.59
CA GLY A 83 20.12 -1.89 25.33
C GLY A 83 20.77 -3.09 24.65
N ARG A 84 19.97 -4.02 24.14
CA ARG A 84 20.43 -5.17 23.34
C ARG A 84 20.63 -4.78 21.88
N TYR A 85 21.54 -5.47 21.19
CA TYR A 85 21.69 -5.34 19.74
C TYR A 85 20.37 -5.63 19.05
N LYS A 86 20.00 -4.74 18.12
CA LYS A 86 18.75 -4.84 17.38
C LYS A 86 18.99 -4.60 15.91
N ASP A 87 18.33 -5.40 15.09
CA ASP A 87 18.42 -5.33 13.65
C ASP A 87 17.04 -5.24 13.01
N LYS A 88 16.97 -4.62 11.82
CA LYS A 88 15.74 -4.45 11.04
C LYS A 88 15.81 -5.38 9.86
N VAL A 89 14.81 -6.24 9.73
CA VAL A 89 14.76 -7.26 8.70
C VAL A 89 13.46 -7.10 7.91
N ALA A 90 13.57 -7.17 6.59
CA ALA A 90 12.43 -7.16 5.67
C ALA A 90 12.43 -8.45 4.84
N ASP A 91 11.37 -9.23 4.98
CA ASP A 91 11.18 -10.50 4.30
C ASP A 91 10.02 -10.40 3.29
N VAL A 92 10.12 -11.15 2.20
CA VAL A 92 9.09 -11.24 1.16
C VAL A 92 8.81 -12.70 0.84
N LYS A 93 7.53 -13.06 0.71
CA LYS A 93 7.07 -14.37 0.22
C LYS A 93 6.11 -14.17 -0.94
N VAL A 94 6.36 -14.86 -2.05
CA VAL A 94 5.52 -14.87 -3.24
C VAL A 94 4.96 -16.27 -3.46
N ARG A 95 3.64 -16.42 -3.39
CA ARG A 95 2.95 -17.65 -3.77
C ARG A 95 2.83 -17.72 -5.29
N LEU A 96 3.49 -18.72 -5.86
CA LEU A 96 3.52 -18.99 -7.29
C LEU A 96 2.31 -19.83 -7.71
N LEU A 97 1.98 -20.86 -6.93
CA LEU A 97 0.85 -21.74 -7.19
C LEU A 97 -0.08 -21.75 -5.98
N GLN A 98 -1.38 -21.61 -6.24
CA GLN A 98 -2.40 -21.90 -5.25
C GLN A 98 -2.70 -23.40 -5.28
N GLU A 99 -2.89 -24.00 -4.11
CA GLU A 99 -3.32 -25.39 -4.01
C GLU A 99 -4.60 -25.63 -4.82
N ASN A 100 -4.61 -26.73 -5.57
CA ASN A 100 -5.82 -27.27 -6.17
C ASN A 100 -5.99 -28.74 -5.77
N THR A 101 -6.90 -29.48 -6.40
CA THR A 101 -7.15 -30.90 -6.08
C THR A 101 -5.87 -31.75 -6.13
N TRP A 102 -5.02 -31.55 -7.14
CA TRP A 102 -3.87 -32.42 -7.43
C TRP A 102 -2.53 -31.83 -6.99
N LEU A 103 -2.34 -30.53 -7.19
CA LEU A 103 -1.07 -29.86 -7.02
C LEU A 103 -1.00 -29.15 -5.67
N PRO A 104 0.18 -29.16 -5.02
CA PRO A 104 0.40 -28.37 -3.84
C PRO A 104 0.45 -26.88 -4.19
N SER A 105 0.18 -26.05 -3.19
CA SER A 105 0.57 -24.66 -3.18
C SER A 105 2.10 -24.57 -3.25
N VAL A 106 2.65 -23.61 -4.00
CA VAL A 106 4.11 -23.44 -4.13
C VAL A 106 4.44 -21.98 -3.93
N ALA A 107 5.43 -21.68 -3.09
CA ALA A 107 5.91 -20.34 -2.87
C ALA A 107 7.44 -20.27 -2.87
N VAL A 108 7.93 -19.08 -3.20
CA VAL A 108 9.32 -18.70 -3.00
C VAL A 108 9.37 -17.56 -2.00
N GLY A 109 10.38 -17.55 -1.14
CA GLY A 109 10.60 -16.47 -0.21
C GLY A 109 12.05 -16.05 -0.13
N SER A 110 12.24 -14.80 0.28
CA SER A 110 13.54 -14.24 0.61
C SER A 110 13.42 -13.52 1.95
N THR A 111 14.37 -13.78 2.84
CA THR A 111 14.49 -13.10 4.11
C THR A 111 15.59 -12.05 4.04
N ASP A 112 15.44 -11.00 4.83
CA ASP A 112 16.39 -9.90 5.00
C ASP A 112 16.95 -9.33 3.69
N LEU A 113 16.02 -8.82 2.87
CA LEU A 113 16.29 -8.23 1.56
C LEU A 113 16.87 -6.81 1.62
N LEU A 114 16.75 -6.13 2.76
CA LEU A 114 17.08 -4.72 2.93
C LEU A 114 17.77 -4.53 4.28
N GLY A 115 18.86 -3.77 4.32
CA GLY A 115 19.51 -3.39 5.58
C GLY A 115 20.89 -4.05 5.73
N THR A 116 21.10 -4.71 6.86
CA THR A 116 22.40 -5.30 7.26
C THR A 116 22.62 -6.71 6.72
N GLU A 117 21.55 -7.38 6.25
CA GLU A 117 21.57 -8.73 5.66
C GLU A 117 22.08 -9.84 6.61
N LEU A 118 21.99 -9.64 7.93
CA LEU A 118 22.41 -10.60 8.95
C LEU A 118 21.60 -11.90 8.93
N PHE A 119 20.33 -11.84 8.53
CA PHE A 119 19.38 -12.96 8.50
C PHE A 119 18.98 -13.36 7.08
N THR A 120 19.83 -13.05 6.09
CA THR A 120 19.50 -13.26 4.68
C THR A 120 19.44 -14.73 4.29
N GLY A 121 18.41 -15.05 3.51
CA GLY A 121 18.10 -16.40 3.10
C GLY A 121 17.07 -16.43 1.99
N LYS A 122 17.01 -17.54 1.27
CA LYS A 122 16.04 -17.78 0.19
C LYS A 122 15.49 -19.19 0.30
N TYR A 123 14.24 -19.40 -0.06
CA TYR A 123 13.66 -20.73 -0.04
C TYR A 123 12.61 -20.93 -1.13
N ILE A 124 12.38 -22.20 -1.46
CA ILE A 124 11.20 -22.68 -2.18
C ILE A 124 10.51 -23.70 -1.31
N VAL A 125 9.17 -23.69 -1.30
CA VAL A 125 8.37 -24.58 -0.47
C VAL A 125 7.09 -24.97 -1.19
N ALA A 126 6.69 -26.22 -1.02
CA ALA A 126 5.41 -26.75 -1.47
C ALA A 126 4.58 -27.20 -0.27
N THR A 127 3.28 -26.86 -0.26
CA THR A 127 2.34 -27.16 0.83
C THR A 127 1.07 -27.81 0.29
N LYS A 128 0.57 -28.81 0.98
CA LYS A 128 -0.68 -29.53 0.64
C LYS A 128 -1.54 -29.71 1.88
N THR A 129 -2.85 -29.54 1.73
CA THR A 129 -3.85 -29.83 2.75
C THR A 129 -4.57 -31.15 2.44
N PHE A 130 -4.90 -31.89 3.49
CA PHE A 130 -5.49 -33.23 3.43
C PHE A 130 -6.72 -33.33 4.34
N GLY A 131 -7.60 -34.28 4.01
CA GLY A 131 -8.88 -34.49 4.68
C GLY A 131 -10.01 -33.66 4.05
N SER A 132 -11.26 -34.13 4.18
CA SER A 132 -12.44 -33.42 3.66
C SER A 132 -12.64 -32.04 4.28
N ALA A 133 -12.21 -31.88 5.53
CA ALA A 133 -12.15 -30.62 6.26
C ALA A 133 -10.75 -29.98 6.23
N ARG A 134 -9.86 -30.39 5.31
CA ARG A 134 -8.50 -29.83 5.11
C ARG A 134 -7.71 -29.66 6.42
N ASN A 135 -7.91 -30.52 7.41
CA ASN A 135 -7.49 -30.29 8.79
C ASN A 135 -6.07 -30.82 9.10
N LEU A 136 -5.39 -31.36 8.08
CA LEU A 136 -3.98 -31.71 8.09
C LEU A 136 -3.26 -30.94 6.97
N GLU A 137 -2.16 -30.28 7.30
CA GLU A 137 -1.32 -29.51 6.37
C GLU A 137 0.11 -30.06 6.42
N ALA A 138 0.71 -30.35 5.27
CA ALA A 138 2.10 -30.77 5.16
C ALA A 138 2.86 -29.90 4.18
N SER A 139 4.11 -29.56 4.51
CA SER A 139 5.01 -28.84 3.61
C SER A 139 6.38 -29.49 3.54
N VAL A 140 6.99 -29.39 2.37
CA VAL A 140 8.40 -29.71 2.12
C VAL A 140 9.02 -28.56 1.34
N GLY A 141 10.22 -28.16 1.74
CA GLY A 141 10.94 -27.09 1.07
C GLY A 141 12.45 -27.26 1.11
N TYR A 142 13.12 -26.39 0.36
CA TYR A 142 14.56 -26.31 0.30
C TYR A 142 15.01 -24.86 0.48
N GLY A 143 15.90 -24.64 1.43
CA GLY A 143 16.47 -23.35 1.77
C GLY A 143 17.90 -23.16 1.27
N PHE A 144 18.24 -21.93 0.95
CA PHE A 144 19.58 -21.45 0.63
C PHE A 144 20.01 -20.45 1.72
N LYS A 145 21.11 -20.77 2.42
CA LYS A 145 21.72 -19.99 3.50
C LYS A 145 20.95 -19.97 4.83
N ARG A 146 19.67 -19.55 4.85
CA ARG A 146 18.83 -19.58 6.05
C ARG A 146 17.33 -19.59 5.68
N PRO A 147 16.62 -20.74 5.75
CA PRO A 147 17.11 -22.07 6.09
C PRO A 147 18.18 -22.58 5.09
N GLU A 148 18.97 -23.58 5.48
CA GLU A 148 20.00 -24.21 4.64
C GLU A 148 19.72 -25.71 4.47
N GLY A 149 19.31 -26.11 3.26
CA GLY A 149 18.99 -27.50 2.94
C GLY A 149 17.48 -27.83 3.03
N LEU A 150 17.17 -29.11 3.15
CA LEU A 150 15.79 -29.61 3.21
C LEU A 150 15.14 -29.30 4.56
N PHE A 151 13.91 -28.80 4.51
CA PHE A 151 13.04 -28.63 5.67
C PHE A 151 11.64 -29.17 5.39
N ALA A 152 10.92 -29.49 6.45
CA ALA A 152 9.56 -30.00 6.36
C ALA A 152 8.73 -29.54 7.56
N GLY A 153 7.41 -29.52 7.41
CA GLY A 153 6.50 -29.23 8.50
C GLY A 153 5.15 -29.90 8.33
N LEU A 154 4.50 -30.16 9.47
CA LEU A 154 3.19 -30.78 9.58
C LEU A 154 2.37 -29.98 10.60
N ARG A 155 1.12 -29.65 10.26
CA ARG A 155 0.15 -29.03 11.17
C ARG A 155 -1.12 -29.85 11.13
N TRP A 156 -1.63 -30.21 12.30
CA TRP A 156 -2.88 -30.93 12.46
C TRP A 156 -3.82 -30.20 13.41
N ALA A 157 -5.03 -29.89 12.92
CA ALA A 157 -6.09 -29.29 13.71
C ALA A 157 -7.18 -30.36 14.00
N PRO A 158 -7.43 -30.72 15.27
CA PRO A 158 -8.49 -31.65 15.62
C PRO A 158 -9.87 -31.04 15.32
N LEU A 159 -10.74 -31.80 14.65
CA LEU A 159 -12.08 -31.35 14.29
C LEU A 159 -12.96 -31.02 15.50
N ALA A 160 -12.77 -31.74 16.62
CA ALA A 160 -13.48 -31.50 17.88
C ALA A 160 -13.03 -30.22 18.59
N ALA A 161 -11.82 -29.71 18.27
CA ALA A 161 -11.24 -28.54 18.90
C ALA A 161 -10.49 -27.70 17.85
N PRO A 162 -11.21 -27.10 16.87
CA PRO A 162 -10.59 -26.40 15.73
C PRO A 162 -9.84 -25.12 16.14
N GLN A 163 -9.92 -24.73 17.42
CA GLN A 163 -9.12 -23.66 18.01
C GLN A 163 -7.69 -24.04 18.34
N TRP A 164 -7.37 -25.33 18.39
CA TRP A 164 -6.05 -25.85 18.68
C TRP A 164 -5.43 -26.45 17.41
N ALA A 165 -4.10 -26.43 17.32
CA ALA A 165 -3.38 -27.25 16.36
C ALA A 165 -2.07 -27.76 16.97
N VAL A 166 -1.68 -28.96 16.58
CA VAL A 166 -0.37 -29.54 16.87
C VAL A 166 0.50 -29.35 15.65
N VAL A 167 1.72 -28.89 15.87
CA VAL A 167 2.68 -28.59 14.81
C VAL A 167 3.97 -29.35 15.06
N ALA A 168 4.52 -29.95 14.02
CA ALA A 168 5.86 -30.53 14.01
C ALA A 168 6.62 -29.96 12.81
N GLU A 169 7.90 -29.65 13.00
CA GLU A 169 8.76 -29.22 11.89
C GLU A 169 10.15 -29.85 12.01
N TYR A 170 10.86 -29.88 10.89
CA TYR A 170 12.30 -30.05 10.85
C TYR A 170 12.94 -28.70 10.53
N ASP A 171 13.52 -28.06 11.54
CA ASP A 171 14.22 -26.77 11.43
C ASP A 171 15.58 -26.97 10.75
N ALA A 172 15.75 -26.34 9.59
CA ALA A 172 16.96 -26.41 8.78
C ALA A 172 17.87 -25.17 8.89
N ASN A 173 17.66 -24.30 9.88
CA ASN A 173 18.56 -23.17 10.12
C ASN A 173 19.90 -23.65 10.69
N ASP A 174 21.01 -23.19 10.10
CA ASP A 174 22.36 -23.41 10.64
C ASP A 174 22.75 -22.26 11.58
N TYR A 175 22.34 -22.36 12.84
CA TYR A 175 22.54 -21.32 13.85
C TYR A 175 24.02 -21.07 14.21
N SER A 176 24.93 -21.98 13.85
CA SER A 176 26.37 -21.78 14.07
C SER A 176 26.95 -20.67 13.18
N LYS A 177 26.29 -20.36 12.06
CA LYS A 177 26.66 -19.30 11.12
C LYS A 177 25.97 -17.96 11.42
N ASP A 178 25.17 -17.90 12.47
CA ASP A 178 24.47 -16.68 12.85
C ASP A 178 25.45 -15.61 13.37
N TYR A 179 25.03 -14.35 13.26
CA TYR A 179 25.82 -13.22 13.76
C TYR A 179 26.13 -13.38 15.25
N LEU A 180 27.42 -13.41 15.59
CA LEU A 180 27.94 -13.61 16.95
C LEU A 180 27.39 -14.89 17.62
N ALA A 181 27.22 -15.97 16.86
CA ALA A 181 26.76 -17.26 17.38
C ALA A 181 27.65 -17.79 18.52
N ASP A 182 28.96 -17.55 18.48
CA ASP A 182 29.94 -17.90 19.50
C ASP A 182 29.71 -17.18 20.84
N ARG A 183 29.06 -16.01 20.83
CA ARG A 183 28.80 -15.18 22.02
C ARG A 183 27.36 -15.26 22.51
N THR A 184 26.49 -16.01 21.81
CA THR A 184 25.07 -16.06 22.11
C THR A 184 24.58 -17.50 22.26
N PHE A 185 23.32 -17.67 22.65
CA PHE A 185 22.70 -18.99 22.66
C PHE A 185 22.56 -19.59 21.25
N ALA A 186 22.72 -18.80 20.17
CA ALA A 186 22.59 -19.32 18.81
C ALA A 186 23.63 -20.42 18.50
N GLY A 187 24.88 -20.27 18.96
CA GLY A 187 25.93 -21.29 18.77
C GLY A 187 25.68 -22.62 19.52
N LYS A 188 24.72 -22.66 20.45
CA LYS A 188 24.29 -23.88 21.15
C LYS A 188 23.13 -24.59 20.47
N ARG A 189 22.53 -23.99 19.45
CA ARG A 189 21.36 -24.55 18.76
C ARG A 189 21.81 -25.48 17.64
N SER A 190 21.08 -26.58 17.49
CA SER A 190 21.24 -27.49 16.37
C SER A 190 19.99 -27.50 15.47
N LYS A 191 20.20 -27.72 14.17
CA LYS A 191 19.11 -28.07 13.25
C LYS A 191 18.46 -29.38 13.70
N GLY A 192 17.15 -29.53 13.52
CA GLY A 192 16.46 -30.74 13.96
C GLY A 192 14.96 -30.59 14.15
N PRO A 193 14.32 -31.64 14.68
CA PRO A 193 12.88 -31.65 14.89
C PRO A 193 12.47 -30.70 16.03
N ALA A 194 11.34 -30.02 15.84
CA ALA A 194 10.66 -29.23 16.85
C ALA A 194 9.16 -29.54 16.83
N VAL A 195 8.54 -29.47 18.01
CA VAL A 195 7.10 -29.71 18.17
C VAL A 195 6.49 -28.54 18.93
N GLY A 196 5.32 -28.10 18.49
CA GLY A 196 4.62 -26.98 19.08
C GLY A 196 3.12 -27.17 19.09
N LEU A 197 2.49 -26.30 19.85
CA LEU A 197 1.06 -26.24 20.00
C LEU A 197 0.61 -24.80 19.75
N GLU A 198 -0.41 -24.67 18.92
CA GLU A 198 -1.01 -23.41 18.50
C GLU A 198 -2.42 -23.30 19.09
N TYR A 199 -2.77 -22.11 19.55
CA TYR A 199 -4.12 -21.74 19.96
C TYR A 199 -4.53 -20.44 19.29
N ARG A 200 -5.78 -20.35 18.84
CA ARG A 200 -6.33 -19.10 18.27
C ARG A 200 -7.74 -18.87 18.76
N TRP A 201 -7.95 -17.65 19.22
CA TRP A 201 -9.21 -17.13 19.67
C TRP A 201 -9.55 -15.87 18.86
N GLY A 202 -10.40 -16.06 17.85
CA GLY A 202 -10.78 -14.99 16.92
C GLY A 202 -9.58 -14.42 16.17
N TRP A 203 -9.22 -13.18 16.52
CA TRP A 203 -8.12 -12.39 15.96
C TRP A 203 -6.82 -12.52 16.76
N LEU A 204 -6.84 -13.18 17.93
CA LEU A 204 -5.67 -13.44 18.76
C LEU A 204 -5.15 -14.86 18.55
N GLY A 205 -3.84 -15.03 18.56
CA GLY A 205 -3.18 -16.32 18.45
C GLY A 205 -1.95 -16.42 19.35
N ALA A 206 -1.67 -17.63 19.80
CA ALA A 206 -0.48 -17.97 20.56
C ALA A 206 0.08 -19.32 20.08
N GLN A 207 1.40 -19.45 20.11
CA GLN A 207 2.12 -20.67 19.81
C GLN A 207 3.21 -20.86 20.85
N VAL A 208 3.36 -22.08 21.35
CA VAL A 208 4.49 -22.49 22.18
C VAL A 208 5.11 -23.72 21.55
N ALA A 209 6.43 -23.76 21.45
CA ALA A 209 7.13 -24.89 20.87
C ALA A 209 8.36 -25.29 21.68
N ARG A 210 8.66 -26.59 21.63
CA ARG A 210 9.85 -27.22 22.19
C ARG A 210 10.76 -27.64 21.04
N HIS A 211 11.93 -27.02 21.02
CA HIS A 211 13.06 -27.45 20.19
C HIS A 211 13.85 -28.51 20.94
N ARG A 212 14.90 -29.06 20.33
CA ARG A 212 15.84 -29.94 21.05
C ARG A 212 16.48 -29.25 22.27
N ASP A 213 16.89 -27.99 22.07
CA ASP A 213 17.81 -27.32 22.98
C ASP A 213 17.14 -26.24 23.86
N HIS A 214 15.98 -25.71 23.45
CA HIS A 214 15.24 -24.65 24.15
C HIS A 214 13.74 -24.63 23.84
N PHE A 215 13.02 -23.63 24.34
CA PHE A 215 11.62 -23.35 24.04
C PHE A 215 11.48 -22.04 23.25
N SER A 216 10.46 -21.97 22.41
CA SER A 216 10.03 -20.74 21.75
C SER A 216 8.57 -20.45 22.02
N ALA A 217 8.22 -19.17 21.99
CA ALA A 217 6.85 -18.70 22.11
C ALA A 217 6.57 -17.61 21.07
N ASN A 218 5.34 -17.54 20.60
CA ASN A 218 4.85 -16.51 19.70
C ASN A 218 3.45 -16.10 20.16
N ALA A 219 3.19 -14.80 20.23
CA ALA A 219 1.87 -14.25 20.50
C ALA A 219 1.58 -13.18 19.46
N TYR A 220 0.41 -13.24 18.85
CA TYR A 220 0.08 -12.37 17.72
C TYR A 220 -1.39 -12.03 17.63
N LEU A 221 -1.66 -10.94 16.91
CA LEU A 221 -2.99 -10.52 16.49
C LEU A 221 -3.06 -10.49 14.97
N SER A 222 -4.28 -10.60 14.45
CA SER A 222 -4.55 -10.90 13.04
C SER A 222 -5.84 -10.19 12.60
N ILE A 223 -5.70 -9.14 11.79
CA ILE A 223 -6.75 -8.19 11.39
C ILE A 223 -7.01 -8.29 9.88
N PRO A 224 -8.27 -8.51 9.44
CA PRO A 224 -8.62 -8.58 8.02
C PRO A 224 -8.94 -7.20 7.43
N PHE A 225 -7.97 -6.48 6.88
CA PHE A 225 -8.22 -5.15 6.29
C PHE A 225 -9.07 -5.18 5.00
N SER A 226 -9.24 -6.34 4.38
CA SER A 226 -10.16 -6.47 3.24
C SER A 226 -11.62 -6.55 3.63
N GLU A 227 -11.96 -6.63 4.92
CA GLU A 227 -13.34 -6.54 5.38
C GLU A 227 -13.68 -5.07 5.67
N ARG A 228 -14.78 -4.57 5.09
CA ARG A 228 -15.21 -3.18 5.26
C ARG A 228 -15.57 -2.86 6.71
N GLU A 229 -16.29 -3.78 7.35
CA GLU A 229 -16.68 -3.71 8.76
C GLU A 229 -16.57 -5.11 9.36
N PHE A 230 -15.62 -5.32 10.27
CA PHE A 230 -15.49 -6.56 11.03
C PHE A 230 -15.88 -6.39 12.52
N ILE A 231 -16.04 -5.15 12.98
CA ILE A 231 -16.62 -4.81 14.28
C ILE A 231 -18.03 -4.26 14.05
N PRO A 232 -19.08 -4.91 14.58
CA PRO A 232 -20.47 -4.46 14.42
C PRO A 232 -20.71 -3.06 15.00
N LYS A 233 -21.53 -2.27 14.30
CA LYS A 233 -21.92 -0.91 14.65
C LYS A 233 -23.05 -0.86 15.68
N LEU A 234 -22.76 -1.31 16.90
CA LEU A 234 -23.74 -1.50 17.97
C LEU A 234 -24.34 -0.21 18.54
N TYR A 235 -23.62 0.92 18.47
CA TYR A 235 -24.02 2.18 19.11
C TYR A 235 -24.38 3.28 18.11
N GLU A 236 -24.88 2.90 16.93
CA GLU A 236 -25.36 3.86 15.94
C GLU A 236 -26.72 4.45 16.35
N PRO A 237 -26.90 5.78 16.29
CA PRO A 237 -28.21 6.37 16.48
C PRO A 237 -29.16 5.88 15.38
N VAL A 238 -30.40 5.59 15.77
CA VAL A 238 -31.45 5.21 14.83
C VAL A 238 -31.66 6.30 13.78
N PRO A 239 -31.96 5.97 12.52
CA PRO A 239 -32.34 6.97 11.54
C PRO A 239 -33.55 7.77 12.03
N TYR A 240 -33.66 9.02 11.58
CA TYR A 240 -34.81 9.86 11.89
C TYR A 240 -36.13 9.14 11.60
N LYS A 241 -36.99 9.08 12.60
CA LYS A 241 -38.37 8.57 12.49
C LYS A 241 -39.31 9.77 12.54
N ALA A 242 -39.94 10.04 11.42
CA ALA A 242 -40.89 11.14 11.32
C ALA A 242 -42.05 10.94 12.31
N LYS A 243 -42.37 11.99 13.07
CA LYS A 243 -43.59 12.03 13.91
C LYS A 243 -44.82 12.51 13.12
N LYS A 244 -44.61 13.13 11.96
CA LYS A 244 -45.63 13.66 11.03
C LYS A 244 -45.49 12.96 9.67
N VAL A 245 -46.58 12.85 8.92
CA VAL A 245 -46.55 12.30 7.55
C VAL A 245 -46.01 13.38 6.60
N ALA A 246 -45.15 13.01 5.66
CA ALA A 246 -44.62 13.92 4.64
C ALA A 246 -45.75 14.58 3.82
N GLY A 247 -45.56 15.84 3.40
CA GLY A 247 -46.52 16.51 2.52
C GLY A 247 -47.78 17.09 3.18
N GLN A 248 -47.78 17.31 4.51
CA GLN A 248 -48.91 17.94 5.21
C GLN A 248 -48.88 19.47 5.26
N VAL A 249 -47.75 20.09 4.90
CA VAL A 249 -47.54 21.54 5.01
C VAL A 249 -47.52 22.16 3.61
N PRO A 250 -48.43 23.10 3.28
CA PRO A 250 -48.39 23.81 2.01
C PRO A 250 -47.09 24.60 1.83
N ILE A 251 -46.59 24.73 0.59
CA ILE A 251 -45.33 25.44 0.27
C ILE A 251 -45.27 26.86 0.85
N ALA A 252 -46.38 27.61 0.81
CA ALA A 252 -46.43 28.96 1.37
C ALA A 252 -46.19 28.96 2.89
N ALA A 253 -46.87 28.07 3.62
CA ALA A 253 -46.67 27.91 5.06
C ALA A 253 -45.25 27.41 5.40
N TRP A 254 -44.67 26.57 4.55
CA TRP A 254 -43.30 26.08 4.74
C TRP A 254 -42.28 27.22 4.71
N ARG A 255 -42.47 28.19 3.81
CA ARG A 255 -41.58 29.37 3.68
C ARG A 255 -41.72 30.35 4.84
N ASP A 256 -42.93 30.54 5.35
CA ASP A 256 -43.22 31.58 6.36
C ASP A 256 -43.07 31.10 7.82
N ALA A 257 -43.17 29.79 8.08
CA ALA A 257 -43.35 29.26 9.45
C ALA A 257 -42.15 28.47 10.02
N GLY A 258 -40.92 28.70 9.55
CA GLY A 258 -39.71 28.13 10.17
C GLY A 258 -39.57 26.61 10.01
N TYR A 259 -40.32 25.96 9.11
CA TYR A 259 -40.21 24.51 8.88
C TYR A 259 -38.84 24.09 8.30
N GLY A 260 -38.18 24.98 7.57
CA GLY A 260 -36.79 24.80 7.15
C GLY A 260 -35.83 24.71 8.34
N ASP A 261 -36.10 25.45 9.43
CA ASP A 261 -35.31 25.46 10.65
C ASP A 261 -35.45 24.14 11.41
N GLU A 262 -36.67 23.59 11.50
CA GLU A 262 -36.92 22.27 12.08
C GLU A 262 -36.17 21.16 11.32
N LEU A 263 -36.13 21.24 9.98
CA LEU A 263 -35.36 20.30 9.15
C LEU A 263 -33.85 20.42 9.43
N VAL A 264 -33.33 21.64 9.47
CA VAL A 264 -31.92 21.90 9.80
C VAL A 264 -31.58 21.33 11.18
N GLU A 265 -32.43 21.56 12.18
CA GLU A 265 -32.26 21.02 13.53
C GLU A 265 -32.26 19.49 13.54
N ALA A 266 -33.22 18.85 12.87
CA ALA A 266 -33.31 17.40 12.78
C ALA A 266 -32.06 16.77 12.12
N LEU A 267 -31.46 17.45 11.14
CA LEU A 267 -30.20 17.06 10.52
C LEU A 267 -29.02 17.27 11.48
N VAL A 268 -28.95 18.40 12.18
CA VAL A 268 -27.88 18.67 13.17
C VAL A 268 -27.87 17.65 14.30
N GLN A 269 -29.04 17.26 14.81
CA GLN A 269 -29.19 16.21 15.84
C GLN A 269 -28.67 14.84 15.37
N GLN A 270 -28.51 14.64 14.06
CA GLN A 270 -27.93 13.44 13.44
C GLN A 270 -26.45 13.63 13.03
N ASP A 271 -25.75 14.58 13.64
CA ASP A 271 -24.33 14.92 13.38
C ASP A 271 -24.04 15.52 11.98
N PHE A 272 -25.05 16.03 11.27
CA PHE A 272 -24.82 16.85 10.09
C PHE A 272 -24.43 18.27 10.49
N ARG A 273 -23.60 18.90 9.66
CA ARG A 273 -23.06 20.25 9.86
C ARG A 273 -23.06 21.02 8.55
N ASN A 274 -22.90 22.34 8.63
CA ASN A 274 -22.93 23.24 7.47
C ASN A 274 -24.19 23.00 6.61
N VAL A 275 -25.31 22.76 7.27
CA VAL A 275 -26.58 22.46 6.60
C VAL A 275 -27.11 23.75 5.98
N ARG A 276 -27.48 23.69 4.70
CA ARG A 276 -28.18 24.73 3.95
C ARG A 276 -29.40 24.09 3.32
N VAL A 277 -30.52 24.79 3.38
CA VAL A 277 -31.79 24.33 2.82
C VAL A 277 -32.38 25.47 2.00
N GLU A 278 -32.85 25.15 0.80
CA GLU A 278 -33.49 26.08 -0.12
C GLU A 278 -34.68 25.37 -0.77
N LEU A 279 -35.82 26.06 -0.86
CA LEU A 279 -37.01 25.57 -1.56
C LEU A 279 -37.21 26.35 -2.86
N ASP A 280 -36.65 25.80 -3.94
CA ASP A 280 -36.71 26.36 -5.29
C ASP A 280 -37.93 25.84 -6.03
N GLY A 281 -38.99 26.66 -6.11
CA GLY A 281 -40.28 26.27 -6.66
C GLY A 281 -40.91 25.09 -5.91
N ARG A 282 -40.74 23.88 -6.45
CA ARG A 282 -41.21 22.60 -5.87
C ARG A 282 -40.08 21.59 -5.66
N SER A 283 -38.84 22.05 -5.68
CA SER A 283 -37.64 21.25 -5.47
C SER A 283 -36.97 21.66 -4.16
N LEU A 284 -36.82 20.73 -3.24
CA LEU A 284 -36.14 20.95 -1.96
C LEU A 284 -34.65 20.63 -2.12
N LYS A 285 -33.80 21.66 -2.05
CA LYS A 285 -32.34 21.51 -2.11
C LYS A 285 -31.77 21.53 -0.69
N VAL A 286 -30.90 20.57 -0.40
CA VAL A 286 -30.20 20.43 0.89
C VAL A 286 -28.71 20.25 0.63
N SER A 287 -27.89 21.17 1.13
CA SER A 287 -26.43 21.03 1.15
C SER A 287 -25.96 20.75 2.57
N LEU A 288 -25.07 19.77 2.75
CA LEU A 288 -24.63 19.36 4.09
C LEU A 288 -23.28 18.66 4.08
N THR A 289 -22.65 18.59 5.25
CA THR A 289 -21.54 17.68 5.52
C THR A 289 -21.87 16.81 6.72
N ASN A 290 -21.19 15.66 6.85
CA ASN A 290 -21.31 14.81 8.02
C ASN A 290 -19.92 14.56 8.59
N ASN A 291 -19.76 14.71 9.91
CA ASN A 291 -18.46 14.59 10.57
C ASN A 291 -18.21 13.19 11.16
N ARG A 292 -19.22 12.30 11.14
CA ARG A 292 -19.18 10.99 11.81
C ARG A 292 -19.29 9.82 10.84
N ILE A 293 -20.27 9.83 9.94
CA ILE A 293 -20.58 8.73 9.02
C ILE A 293 -19.55 8.69 7.89
N ALA A 294 -18.79 7.60 7.79
CA ALA A 294 -17.68 7.51 6.84
C ALA A 294 -18.13 7.20 5.40
N ASN A 295 -19.22 6.45 5.23
CA ASN A 295 -19.78 6.16 3.91
C ASN A 295 -20.68 7.32 3.44
N MET A 296 -20.33 7.94 2.31
CA MET A 296 -21.08 9.08 1.77
C MET A 296 -22.54 8.73 1.46
N GLY A 297 -22.79 7.60 0.79
CA GLY A 297 -24.14 7.19 0.40
C GLY A 297 -25.07 6.93 1.58
N ARG A 298 -24.56 6.34 2.67
CA ARG A 298 -25.25 6.18 3.96
C ARG A 298 -25.62 7.52 4.59
N ALA A 299 -24.68 8.47 4.60
CA ALA A 299 -24.94 9.83 5.10
C ALA A 299 -26.03 10.51 4.26
N VAL A 300 -25.94 10.44 2.94
CA VAL A 300 -26.96 10.99 2.04
C VAL A 300 -28.32 10.32 2.23
N GLY A 301 -28.38 9.00 2.42
CA GLY A 301 -29.64 8.30 2.66
C GLY A 301 -30.33 8.70 3.97
N ARG A 302 -29.57 8.93 5.05
CA ARG A 302 -30.11 9.52 6.29
C ARG A 302 -30.64 10.94 6.07
N ALA A 303 -29.89 11.75 5.33
CA ALA A 303 -30.30 13.10 5.00
C ALA A 303 -31.58 13.10 4.14
N ALA A 304 -31.64 12.28 3.10
CA ALA A 304 -32.80 12.15 2.21
C ALA A 304 -34.05 11.70 2.98
N ARG A 305 -33.91 10.72 3.89
CA ARG A 305 -35.01 10.29 4.78
C ARG A 305 -35.52 11.42 5.65
N THR A 306 -34.62 12.25 6.17
CA THR A 306 -34.98 13.41 7.00
C THR A 306 -35.64 14.49 6.14
N ALA A 307 -35.03 14.87 5.01
CA ALA A 307 -35.58 15.86 4.08
C ALA A 307 -36.98 15.48 3.57
N LEU A 308 -37.19 14.20 3.25
CA LEU A 308 -38.50 13.67 2.85
C LEU A 308 -39.57 13.87 3.92
N ALA A 309 -39.24 13.69 5.20
CA ALA A 309 -40.18 13.88 6.30
C ALA A 309 -40.61 15.34 6.51
N PHE A 310 -39.77 16.30 6.10
CA PHE A 310 -40.03 17.73 6.22
C PHE A 310 -40.40 18.38 4.88
N ALA A 311 -40.50 17.61 3.80
CA ALA A 311 -40.84 18.13 2.49
C ALA A 311 -42.29 18.65 2.47
N PRO A 312 -42.54 19.87 1.96
CA PRO A 312 -43.89 20.42 1.86
C PRO A 312 -44.74 19.68 0.82
N GLU A 313 -46.04 19.90 0.90
CA GLU A 313 -47.02 19.37 -0.05
C GLU A 313 -46.69 19.85 -1.48
N GLY A 314 -46.73 18.93 -2.44
CA GLY A 314 -46.43 19.23 -3.84
C GLY A 314 -44.94 19.33 -4.18
N THR A 315 -44.04 18.91 -3.29
CA THR A 315 -42.62 18.72 -3.61
C THR A 315 -42.47 17.60 -4.64
N HIS A 316 -41.79 17.86 -5.76
CA HIS A 316 -41.55 16.86 -6.82
C HIS A 316 -40.14 16.31 -6.78
N ALA A 317 -39.17 17.08 -6.27
CA ALA A 317 -37.79 16.64 -6.20
C ALA A 317 -37.10 17.02 -4.89
N ILE A 318 -36.17 16.18 -4.46
CA ILE A 318 -35.22 16.46 -3.38
C ILE A 318 -33.81 16.35 -3.94
N HIS A 319 -33.01 17.40 -3.78
CA HIS A 319 -31.60 17.41 -4.14
C HIS A 319 -30.75 17.44 -2.87
N VAL A 320 -29.89 16.43 -2.69
CA VAL A 320 -28.95 16.38 -1.56
C VAL A 320 -27.53 16.54 -2.09
N THR A 321 -26.91 17.69 -1.81
CA THR A 321 -25.51 17.99 -2.14
C THR A 321 -24.64 17.67 -0.93
N TYR A 322 -23.78 16.67 -1.05
CA TYR A 322 -22.79 16.33 -0.03
C TYR A 322 -21.52 17.16 -0.21
N THR A 323 -21.04 17.76 0.88
CA THR A 323 -19.88 18.66 0.87
C THR A 323 -18.74 18.15 1.77
N LYS A 324 -17.50 18.53 1.43
CA LYS A 324 -16.32 18.44 2.31
C LYS A 324 -15.71 19.82 2.45
N VAL A 325 -15.58 20.32 3.68
CA VAL A 325 -15.14 21.71 3.96
C VAL A 325 -15.87 22.75 3.08
N GLU A 326 -17.19 22.60 3.01
CA GLU A 326 -18.12 23.39 2.17
C GLU A 326 -17.86 23.30 0.65
N GLN A 327 -16.97 22.42 0.18
CA GLN A 327 -16.80 22.14 -1.23
C GLN A 327 -17.81 21.07 -1.67
N PRO A 328 -18.70 21.36 -2.63
CA PRO A 328 -19.60 20.37 -3.21
C PRO A 328 -18.81 19.22 -3.83
N VAL A 329 -19.19 17.99 -3.50
CA VAL A 329 -18.56 16.78 -4.05
C VAL A 329 -19.50 16.08 -5.02
N ALA A 330 -20.70 15.74 -4.53
CA ALA A 330 -21.71 14.98 -5.26
C ALA A 330 -23.10 15.49 -4.92
N THR A 331 -23.97 15.49 -5.92
CA THR A 331 -25.38 15.85 -5.81
C THR A 331 -26.22 14.63 -6.17
N TYR A 332 -27.12 14.27 -5.26
CA TYR A 332 -28.08 13.18 -5.39
C TYR A 332 -29.45 13.80 -5.61
N GLU A 333 -30.06 13.51 -6.75
CA GLU A 333 -31.36 14.07 -7.14
C GLU A 333 -32.40 12.95 -7.14
N PHE A 334 -33.46 13.14 -6.37
CA PHE A 334 -34.58 12.23 -6.26
C PHE A 334 -35.81 12.90 -6.87
N PHE A 335 -36.29 12.40 -8.01
CA PHE A 335 -37.41 13.00 -8.74
C PHE A 335 -38.74 12.24 -8.57
N ASP A 336 -38.70 11.08 -7.91
CA ASP A 336 -39.87 10.27 -7.55
C ASP A 336 -39.82 10.00 -6.04
N LEU A 337 -40.46 10.88 -5.27
CA LEU A 337 -40.47 10.79 -3.81
C LEU A 337 -41.27 9.58 -3.29
N GLY A 338 -42.23 9.09 -4.07
CA GLY A 338 -42.97 7.86 -3.77
C GLY A 338 -42.04 6.67 -3.79
N ARG A 339 -41.31 6.47 -4.90
CA ARG A 339 -40.31 5.38 -4.98
C ARG A 339 -39.18 5.53 -3.98
N LEU A 340 -38.72 6.74 -3.68
CA LEU A 340 -37.76 6.96 -2.59
C LEU A 340 -38.32 6.45 -1.26
N THR A 341 -39.58 6.76 -0.95
CA THR A 341 -40.26 6.30 0.28
C THR A 341 -40.36 4.78 0.32
N ASP A 342 -40.80 4.16 -0.77
CA ASP A 342 -40.95 2.72 -0.91
C ASP A 342 -39.60 2.01 -0.75
N TYR A 343 -38.54 2.57 -1.34
CA TYR A 343 -37.19 2.05 -1.21
C TYR A 343 -36.66 2.20 0.21
N LEU A 344 -36.83 3.35 0.85
CA LEU A 344 -36.40 3.51 2.25
C LEU A 344 -37.16 2.58 3.21
N SER A 345 -38.37 2.14 2.83
CA SER A 345 -39.27 1.31 3.64
C SER A 345 -39.17 -0.20 3.38
N GLY A 346 -38.48 -0.65 2.33
CA GLY A 346 -38.41 -2.09 2.02
C GLY A 346 -39.42 -2.58 0.99
N LEU A 347 -40.22 -1.70 0.38
CA LEU A 347 -41.32 -2.08 -0.51
C LEU A 347 -40.89 -2.26 -1.97
N VAL A 348 -39.77 -1.64 -2.36
CA VAL A 348 -39.19 -1.79 -3.71
C VAL A 348 -37.71 -2.17 -3.63
N ASP A 349 -37.26 -2.92 -4.63
CA ASP A 349 -35.87 -3.31 -4.81
C ASP A 349 -35.02 -2.17 -5.37
N ARG A 350 -33.70 -2.29 -5.17
CA ARG A 350 -32.72 -1.26 -5.55
C ARG A 350 -32.70 -0.97 -7.05
N GLU A 351 -32.89 -1.98 -7.89
CA GLU A 351 -32.86 -1.83 -9.35
C GLU A 351 -33.94 -0.88 -9.87
N TYR A 352 -35.16 -0.98 -9.32
CA TYR A 352 -36.26 -0.06 -9.67
C TYR A 352 -36.06 1.34 -9.09
N PHE A 353 -35.46 1.44 -7.91
CA PHE A 353 -35.10 2.73 -7.30
C PHE A 353 -34.06 3.48 -8.14
N LEU A 354 -33.05 2.77 -8.65
CA LEU A 354 -31.97 3.32 -9.47
C LEU A 354 -32.47 4.02 -10.75
N GLN A 355 -33.65 3.66 -11.25
CA GLN A 355 -34.27 4.31 -12.41
C GLN A 355 -34.82 5.72 -12.10
N THR A 356 -34.88 6.10 -10.81
CA THR A 356 -35.52 7.35 -10.34
C THR A 356 -34.61 8.28 -9.55
N VAL A 357 -33.33 7.94 -9.46
CA VAL A 357 -32.31 8.73 -8.78
C VAL A 357 -31.17 9.04 -9.73
N LEU A 358 -30.74 10.31 -9.74
CA LEU A 358 -29.53 10.73 -10.45
C LEU A 358 -28.43 11.04 -9.44
N VAL A 359 -27.30 10.36 -9.58
CA VAL A 359 -26.09 10.63 -8.80
C VAL A 359 -25.05 11.23 -9.73
N ARG A 360 -24.66 12.49 -9.49
CA ARG A 360 -23.68 13.18 -10.32
C ARG A 360 -22.67 13.95 -9.49
N TYR A 361 -21.54 14.28 -10.13
CA TYR A 361 -20.59 15.23 -9.58
C TYR A 361 -21.25 16.60 -9.46
N SER A 362 -20.97 17.29 -8.36
CA SER A 362 -21.45 18.65 -8.19
C SER A 362 -20.66 19.62 -9.08
N SER A 363 -21.31 20.72 -9.42
CA SER A 363 -20.78 21.90 -10.08
C SER A 363 -20.87 23.11 -9.14
N PRO A 364 -20.19 24.23 -9.44
CA PRO A 364 -20.35 25.46 -8.66
C PRO A 364 -21.81 25.96 -8.56
N ALA A 365 -22.68 25.60 -9.51
CA ALA A 365 -24.10 25.97 -9.51
C ALA A 365 -24.96 25.15 -8.54
N ASP A 366 -24.48 23.99 -8.05
CA ASP A 366 -25.19 23.14 -7.08
C ASP A 366 -25.06 23.63 -5.63
N LYS A 367 -24.37 24.75 -5.48
CA LYS A 367 -24.16 25.42 -4.22
C LYS A 367 -25.47 26.07 -3.78
N VAL A 368 -25.96 25.63 -2.64
CA VAL A 368 -27.16 26.19 -2.00
C VAL A 368 -26.73 27.40 -1.19
N ASP A 369 -27.00 28.60 -1.72
CA ASP A 369 -26.83 29.84 -0.97
C ASP A 369 -28.00 29.96 0.00
N SER A 370 -27.70 30.12 1.30
CA SER A 370 -28.74 30.54 2.23
C SER A 370 -29.11 31.99 1.92
N ASP A 371 -30.39 32.26 1.68
CA ASP A 371 -30.91 33.62 1.69
C ASP A 371 -30.38 34.35 2.93
N ARG A 372 -29.62 35.41 2.67
CA ARG A 372 -28.98 36.22 3.69
C ARG A 372 -30.08 36.81 4.59
N ASP A 373 -29.84 36.71 5.89
CA ASP A 373 -30.43 37.51 6.97
C ASP A 373 -31.65 36.93 7.73
N GLY A 374 -32.37 35.93 7.23
CA GLY A 374 -33.59 35.40 7.89
C GLY A 374 -33.39 34.14 8.76
N LEU A 375 -33.00 33.02 8.15
CA LEU A 375 -33.00 31.68 8.78
C LEU A 375 -31.90 31.46 9.84
N LEU A 376 -30.79 32.20 9.77
CA LEU A 376 -29.65 32.00 10.68
C LEU A 376 -29.74 32.85 11.95
N ALA A 377 -30.50 33.96 11.92
CA ALA A 377 -30.56 34.92 13.03
C ALA A 377 -31.45 34.43 14.19
N SER A 378 -32.47 33.62 13.92
CA SER A 378 -33.41 33.08 14.93
C SER A 378 -32.85 31.93 15.78
N ILE A 379 -31.72 31.32 15.37
CA ILE A 379 -31.21 30.06 15.97
C ILE A 379 -29.77 30.18 16.49
N ALA A 380 -29.27 31.41 16.68
CA ALA A 380 -27.91 31.65 17.17
C ALA A 380 -27.66 31.18 18.63
N HIS A 381 -28.68 30.67 19.34
CA HIS A 381 -28.63 30.51 20.80
C HIS A 381 -28.86 29.11 21.39
N GLU A 382 -29.07 28.04 20.60
CA GLU A 382 -29.22 26.70 21.19
C GLU A 382 -28.11 25.72 20.81
N GLY A 383 -27.23 25.49 21.79
CA GLY A 383 -26.67 24.17 22.09
C GLY A 383 -25.29 23.83 21.53
N SER A 384 -24.21 24.37 22.13
CA SER A 384 -22.87 23.76 22.05
C SER A 384 -22.23 23.66 23.44
N GLY A 385 -22.91 22.98 24.37
CA GLY A 385 -22.34 22.69 25.68
C GLY A 385 -21.04 21.90 25.57
N LEU A 386 -20.06 22.19 26.42
CA LEU A 386 -18.85 21.38 26.56
C LEU A 386 -19.25 19.96 26.98
N ALA A 387 -18.96 18.97 26.14
CA ALA A 387 -19.23 17.57 26.42
C ALA A 387 -17.91 16.81 26.62
N VAL A 388 -17.83 16.03 27.70
CA VAL A 388 -16.80 14.99 27.86
C VAL A 388 -17.28 13.77 27.11
N GLN A 389 -16.55 13.35 26.09
CA GLN A 389 -16.85 12.17 25.31
C GLN A 389 -15.75 11.13 25.53
N VAL A 390 -16.17 9.89 25.79
CA VAL A 390 -15.29 8.73 25.98
C VAL A 390 -15.48 7.81 24.78
N GLY A 391 -14.39 7.39 24.13
CA GLY A 391 -14.42 6.43 23.01
C GLY A 391 -15.03 6.96 21.70
N ARG A 392 -15.28 8.28 21.57
CA ARG A 392 -15.76 8.92 20.33
C ARG A 392 -14.57 9.43 19.51
N ASP A 393 -14.65 9.35 18.18
CA ASP A 393 -13.58 9.74 17.25
C ASP A 393 -12.23 9.01 17.48
N GLY A 394 -12.27 7.83 18.11
CA GLY A 394 -11.08 7.06 18.44
C GLY A 394 -10.20 7.63 19.56
N ASN A 395 -10.67 8.65 20.27
CA ASN A 395 -10.00 9.19 21.45
C ASN A 395 -10.55 8.50 22.71
N MET A 396 -9.67 8.13 23.64
CA MET A 396 -10.08 7.55 24.93
C MET A 396 -10.96 8.51 25.72
N VAL A 397 -10.52 9.76 25.84
CA VAL A 397 -11.27 10.86 26.46
C VAL A 397 -11.01 12.11 25.63
N GLN A 398 -12.07 12.84 25.31
CA GLN A 398 -11.99 14.15 24.68
C GLN A 398 -13.01 15.10 25.28
N VAL A 399 -12.63 16.37 25.39
CA VAL A 399 -13.58 17.45 25.69
C VAL A 399 -13.87 18.16 24.38
N VAL A 400 -15.12 18.10 23.92
CA VAL A 400 -15.51 18.68 22.63
C VAL A 400 -16.70 19.61 22.82
N SER A 401 -16.63 20.76 22.16
CA SER A 401 -17.79 21.59 21.85
C SER A 401 -17.79 21.76 20.33
N GLU A 402 -18.89 21.40 19.68
CA GLU A 402 -19.07 21.56 18.25
C GLU A 402 -20.45 22.15 17.99
N ASP A 403 -20.52 23.17 17.15
CA ASP A 403 -21.78 23.81 16.78
C ASP A 403 -22.25 23.40 15.38
N ARG A 404 -23.39 23.98 14.94
CA ARG A 404 -24.04 23.69 13.65
C ARG A 404 -23.19 24.07 12.43
N GLU A 405 -22.29 25.05 12.57
CA GLU A 405 -21.37 25.53 11.54
C GLU A 405 -20.03 24.78 11.51
N ALA A 406 -19.97 23.64 12.19
CA ALA A 406 -18.75 22.85 12.38
C ALA A 406 -17.62 23.62 13.09
N ASN A 407 -17.93 24.70 13.83
CA ASN A 407 -16.96 25.29 14.74
C ASN A 407 -16.70 24.28 15.84
N ARG A 408 -15.44 23.92 16.05
CA ARG A 408 -15.07 22.81 16.92
C ARG A 408 -13.93 23.19 17.85
N PHE A 409 -14.19 23.09 19.15
CA PHE A 409 -13.16 23.02 20.17
C PHE A 409 -12.95 21.56 20.57
N LYS A 410 -11.70 21.09 20.63
CA LYS A 410 -11.39 19.75 21.13
C LYS A 410 -10.09 19.70 21.92
N ILE A 411 -10.10 19.05 23.08
CA ILE A 411 -8.88 18.67 23.81
C ILE A 411 -8.72 17.16 23.72
N VAL A 412 -7.60 16.71 23.16
CA VAL A 412 -7.32 15.29 22.93
C VAL A 412 -5.89 14.91 23.35
N PRO A 413 -5.68 13.74 23.96
CA PRO A 413 -4.34 13.20 24.13
C PRO A 413 -3.76 12.80 22.76
N LYS A 414 -2.46 12.98 22.58
CA LYS A 414 -1.70 12.64 21.39
C LYS A 414 -0.49 11.80 21.81
N ILE A 415 -0.29 10.69 21.11
CA ILE A 415 0.87 9.84 21.28
C ILE A 415 1.65 9.85 19.97
N GLY A 416 2.96 10.08 20.04
CA GLY A 416 3.88 10.01 18.91
C GLY A 416 5.00 9.02 19.19
N PHE A 417 5.42 8.30 18.16
CA PHE A 417 6.56 7.38 18.21
C PHE A 417 7.56 7.76 17.13
N PHE A 418 8.84 7.80 17.48
CA PHE A 418 9.94 8.09 16.57
C PHE A 418 10.93 6.93 16.64
N PHE A 419 11.16 6.27 15.52
CA PHE A 419 12.01 5.09 15.47
C PHE A 419 13.39 5.44 14.94
N ASN A 420 14.39 4.70 15.42
CA ASN A 420 15.73 4.64 14.84
C ASN A 420 16.46 5.98 14.79
N ASP A 421 16.72 6.51 15.98
CA ASP A 421 17.58 7.66 16.21
C ASP A 421 19.00 7.22 16.59
N PRO A 422 20.05 7.98 16.27
CA PRO A 422 21.42 7.71 16.73
C PRO A 422 21.59 7.53 18.24
N SER A 423 20.68 8.04 19.06
CA SER A 423 20.72 7.89 20.52
C SER A 423 19.79 6.79 21.07
N GLY A 424 18.89 6.19 20.27
CA GLY A 424 17.93 5.20 20.77
C GLY A 424 16.99 4.59 19.71
N ALA A 425 16.57 3.34 19.92
CA ALA A 425 15.74 2.59 18.97
C ALA A 425 14.30 3.12 18.84
N LEU A 426 13.74 3.62 19.94
CA LEU A 426 12.37 4.14 20.03
C LEU A 426 12.35 5.35 20.97
N ARG A 427 11.87 6.47 20.46
CA ARG A 427 11.52 7.67 21.23
C ARG A 427 10.00 7.84 21.18
N TYR A 428 9.43 8.46 22.20
CA TYR A 428 7.99 8.67 22.32
C TYR A 428 7.66 10.06 22.84
N GLU A 429 6.45 10.51 22.55
CA GLU A 429 5.85 11.71 23.10
C GLU A 429 4.39 11.45 23.46
N ILE A 430 3.98 11.86 24.65
CA ILE A 430 2.60 11.99 25.09
C ILE A 430 2.34 13.48 25.28
N ALA A 431 1.35 14.02 24.57
CA ALA A 431 0.99 15.42 24.60
C ALA A 431 -0.52 15.60 24.76
N ALA A 432 -0.95 16.69 25.37
CA ALA A 432 -2.32 17.18 25.26
C ALA A 432 -2.39 18.19 24.11
N ALA A 433 -3.34 18.03 23.19
CA ALA A 433 -3.56 18.95 22.09
C ALA A 433 -4.94 19.59 22.19
N ALA A 434 -4.99 20.92 22.33
CA ALA A 434 -6.21 21.71 22.27
C ALA A 434 -6.34 22.31 20.86
N ASN A 435 -7.40 21.95 20.14
CA ASN A 435 -7.67 22.46 18.81
C ASN A 435 -8.92 23.35 18.85
N TYR A 436 -8.88 24.45 18.11
CA TYR A 436 -10.00 25.33 17.90
C TYR A 436 -10.09 25.64 16.40
N ASP A 437 -11.08 25.03 15.76
CA ASP A 437 -11.37 25.21 14.35
C ASP A 437 -12.65 26.08 14.27
N LYS A 438 -12.57 27.22 13.59
CA LYS A 438 -13.67 28.17 13.45
C LYS A 438 -13.88 28.53 11.99
N ARG A 439 -15.09 28.35 11.49
CA ARG A 439 -15.58 28.91 10.24
C ARG A 439 -15.69 30.43 10.37
N LEU A 440 -15.02 31.16 9.49
CA LEU A 440 -15.03 32.63 9.45
C LEU A 440 -16.02 33.15 8.41
N SER A 441 -16.06 32.49 7.27
CA SER A 441 -17.00 32.72 6.19
C SER A 441 -17.03 31.46 5.33
N GLU A 442 -17.82 31.47 4.29
CA GLU A 442 -17.91 30.35 3.37
C GLU A 442 -16.55 29.88 2.83
N GLY A 443 -16.28 28.59 2.96
CA GLY A 443 -15.02 27.95 2.61
C GLY A 443 -13.81 28.48 3.38
N THR A 444 -13.99 29.38 4.35
CA THR A 444 -12.89 30.08 5.05
C THR A 444 -12.85 29.64 6.51
N TYR A 445 -11.77 28.99 6.90
CA TYR A 445 -11.61 28.39 8.22
C TYR A 445 -10.34 28.88 8.91
N LEU A 446 -10.49 29.29 10.17
CA LEU A 446 -9.40 29.46 11.12
C LEU A 446 -9.14 28.11 11.81
N ASN A 447 -7.95 27.57 11.64
CA ASN A 447 -7.50 26.33 12.26
C ASN A 447 -6.41 26.61 13.30
N THR A 448 -6.70 26.33 14.56
CA THR A 448 -5.77 26.56 15.68
C THR A 448 -5.46 25.25 16.40
N ALA A 449 -4.21 25.02 16.77
CA ALA A 449 -3.79 23.88 17.58
C ALA A 449 -2.69 24.29 18.56
N PHE A 450 -2.97 24.17 19.85
CA PHE A 450 -2.00 24.27 20.93
C PHE A 450 -1.58 22.87 21.37
N ARG A 451 -0.30 22.68 21.61
CA ARG A 451 0.27 21.40 22.07
C ARG A 451 1.00 21.62 23.38
N LEU A 452 0.66 20.82 24.39
CA LEU A 452 1.37 20.70 25.65
C LEU A 452 2.00 19.31 25.75
N SER A 453 3.32 19.23 25.60
CA SER A 453 4.05 17.98 25.81
C SER A 453 4.08 17.65 27.31
N LEU A 454 3.49 16.50 27.68
CA LEU A 454 3.37 16.04 29.06
C LEU A 454 4.57 15.17 29.44
N LEU A 455 4.86 14.17 28.59
CA LEU A 455 5.95 13.21 28.76
C LEU A 455 6.59 12.94 27.40
N GLU A 456 7.91 13.08 27.30
CA GLU A 456 8.65 12.74 26.08
C GLU A 456 10.11 12.49 26.40
N ASN A 457 10.80 11.75 25.53
CA ASN A 457 12.24 11.46 25.67
C ASN A 457 13.04 11.83 24.41
N ILE A 458 12.47 12.65 23.53
CA ILE A 458 13.07 13.16 22.29
C ILE A 458 13.99 14.34 22.61
N SER A 459 13.66 15.14 23.62
CA SER A 459 14.53 16.21 24.15
C SER A 459 15.86 15.69 24.69
N GLY A 460 15.90 14.42 25.10
CA GLY A 460 17.12 13.72 25.52
C GLY A 460 18.11 13.43 24.39
N VAL A 461 17.77 13.70 23.13
CA VAL A 461 18.70 13.60 21.99
C VAL A 461 19.66 14.80 22.04
N THR A 462 20.87 14.54 22.52
CA THR A 462 21.95 15.54 22.69
C THR A 462 22.89 15.62 21.50
N GLN A 463 22.83 14.65 20.58
CA GLN A 463 23.68 14.62 19.40
C GLN A 463 23.20 15.71 18.41
N PRO A 464 24.08 16.62 17.96
CA PRO A 464 23.71 17.60 16.96
C PRO A 464 23.39 16.92 15.63
N SER A 465 22.55 17.57 14.82
CA SER A 465 22.30 17.12 13.45
C SER A 465 23.61 17.03 12.68
N ASN A 466 23.82 15.91 11.98
CA ASN A 466 24.96 15.71 11.09
C ASN A 466 24.60 15.99 9.61
N SER A 467 23.38 16.46 9.33
CA SER A 467 22.94 16.80 7.98
C SER A 467 23.75 17.99 7.44
N LEU A 468 24.24 17.88 6.21
CA LEU A 468 24.93 18.97 5.52
C LEU A 468 23.98 19.85 4.70
N LEU A 469 22.72 19.44 4.58
CA LEU A 469 21.67 20.22 3.94
C LEU A 469 21.13 21.25 4.93
N PRO A 470 20.40 22.28 4.47
CA PRO A 470 19.66 23.13 5.40
C PRO A 470 18.80 22.29 6.35
N HIS A 471 18.90 22.54 7.65
CA HIS A 471 18.19 21.76 8.66
C HIS A 471 16.69 22.09 8.60
N VAL A 472 15.94 21.25 7.89
CA VAL A 472 14.51 21.45 7.66
C VAL A 472 13.63 20.56 8.54
N ARG A 473 14.17 19.43 9.01
CA ARG A 473 13.52 18.45 9.91
C ARG A 473 14.43 17.99 11.05
N THR A 474 15.74 18.03 10.84
CA THR A 474 16.72 17.45 11.77
C THR A 474 16.79 18.11 13.14
N ASP A 475 16.43 19.40 13.25
CA ASP A 475 16.47 20.13 14.52
C ASP A 475 15.30 19.81 15.49
N ILE A 476 14.48 18.77 15.24
CA ILE A 476 13.28 18.47 16.06
C ILE A 476 13.58 18.34 17.57
N ALA A 477 14.76 17.83 17.96
CA ALA A 477 15.16 17.74 19.36
C ALA A 477 15.29 19.13 20.03
N GLU A 478 15.79 20.14 19.30
CA GLU A 478 15.87 21.52 19.77
C GLU A 478 14.49 22.13 20.00
N TYR A 479 13.56 21.85 19.07
CA TYR A 479 12.17 22.22 19.27
C TYR A 479 11.64 21.58 20.56
N LYS A 480 11.80 20.27 20.77
CA LYS A 480 11.29 19.62 22.00
C LYS A 480 11.93 20.16 23.29
N ARG A 481 13.22 20.54 23.28
CA ARG A 481 13.91 21.14 24.43
C ARG A 481 13.45 22.56 24.77
N ALA A 482 13.14 23.38 23.78
CA ALA A 482 12.95 24.82 24.00
C ALA A 482 11.65 25.20 24.74
N SER A 483 10.55 24.45 24.56
CA SER A 483 9.29 24.70 25.27
C SER A 483 8.38 23.47 25.22
N ARG A 484 7.69 23.19 26.33
CA ARG A 484 6.63 22.16 26.40
C ARG A 484 5.29 22.63 25.84
N LEU A 485 5.00 23.93 25.92
CA LEU A 485 3.75 24.52 25.42
C LEU A 485 4.03 25.31 24.14
N LYS A 486 3.28 25.01 23.07
CA LYS A 486 3.50 25.59 21.74
C LYS A 486 2.20 25.84 20.99
N VAL A 487 2.26 26.80 20.07
CA VAL A 487 1.24 27.02 19.03
C VAL A 487 1.65 26.22 17.80
N ASN A 488 1.17 24.99 17.67
CA ASN A 488 1.53 24.12 16.56
C ASN A 488 0.90 24.57 15.24
N ARG A 489 -0.36 25.04 15.29
CA ARG A 489 -1.10 25.52 14.11
C ARG A 489 -1.88 26.78 14.47
N LEU A 490 -1.84 27.76 13.58
CA LEU A 490 -2.66 28.98 13.63
C LEU A 490 -2.76 29.46 12.18
N LEU A 491 -3.80 29.01 11.50
CA LEU A 491 -3.83 29.02 10.05
C LEU A 491 -5.20 29.43 9.53
N ILE A 492 -5.23 30.29 8.51
CA ILE A 492 -6.44 30.60 7.77
C ILE A 492 -6.38 29.83 6.45
N ASN A 493 -7.41 29.03 6.18
CA ASN A 493 -7.61 28.28 4.95
C ASN A 493 -8.82 28.84 4.20
N LYS A 494 -8.70 29.01 2.89
CA LYS A 494 -9.81 29.29 1.96
C LYS A 494 -9.88 28.15 0.96
N TYR A 495 -10.98 27.42 0.95
CA TYR A 495 -11.31 26.37 -0.03
C TYR A 495 -12.31 26.91 -1.05
N ILE A 496 -12.07 26.60 -2.32
CA ILE A 496 -12.85 27.10 -3.46
C ILE A 496 -12.99 25.99 -4.50
N MET A 497 -14.19 25.84 -5.06
CA MET A 497 -14.44 25.04 -6.25
C MET A 497 -14.41 25.98 -7.46
N LEU A 498 -13.42 25.82 -8.33
CA LEU A 498 -13.22 26.70 -9.49
C LEU A 498 -14.17 26.32 -10.63
N ASP A 499 -14.38 25.02 -10.82
CA ASP A 499 -15.23 24.42 -11.85
C ASP A 499 -15.62 23.00 -11.39
N GLU A 500 -16.47 22.30 -12.15
CA GLU A 500 -16.73 20.88 -11.94
C GLU A 500 -15.39 20.12 -11.84
N ARG A 501 -15.17 19.48 -10.68
CA ARG A 501 -13.96 18.67 -10.38
C ARG A 501 -12.64 19.44 -10.37
N MET A 502 -12.68 20.77 -10.28
CA MET A 502 -11.51 21.62 -10.05
C MET A 502 -11.62 22.31 -8.69
N TYR A 503 -10.69 21.99 -7.79
CA TYR A 503 -10.67 22.51 -6.43
C TYR A 503 -9.40 23.30 -6.18
N ALA A 504 -9.51 24.37 -5.40
CA ALA A 504 -8.39 25.21 -5.01
C ALA A 504 -8.42 25.48 -3.51
N ARG A 505 -7.23 25.68 -2.95
CA ARG A 505 -7.01 26.07 -1.57
C ARG A 505 -5.98 27.19 -1.51
N ALA A 506 -6.25 28.22 -0.73
CA ALA A 506 -5.25 29.20 -0.30
C ALA A 506 -5.10 29.14 1.23
N SER A 507 -3.86 29.23 1.71
CA SER A 507 -3.53 29.04 3.13
C SER A 507 -2.52 30.08 3.58
N ALA A 508 -2.68 30.59 4.81
CA ALA A 508 -1.72 31.52 5.42
C ALA A 508 -1.63 31.33 6.94
N GLY A 509 -0.43 31.37 7.50
CA GLY A 509 -0.19 31.32 8.94
C GLY A 509 0.83 30.26 9.34
N PHE A 510 0.64 29.64 10.50
CA PHE A 510 1.50 28.58 11.03
C PHE A 510 0.98 27.24 10.56
N TYR A 511 1.71 26.62 9.63
CA TYR A 511 1.34 25.35 9.03
C TYR A 511 1.60 24.21 10.04
N GLU A 512 2.76 24.27 10.69
CA GLU A 512 3.22 23.26 11.63
C GLU A 512 4.21 23.84 12.64
N GLU A 513 4.74 23.01 13.54
CA GLU A 513 5.69 23.41 14.60
C GLU A 513 6.94 24.12 14.02
N MET A 514 7.42 23.68 12.86
CA MET A 514 8.66 24.17 12.25
C MET A 514 8.46 25.27 11.20
N TYR A 515 7.27 25.40 10.61
CA TYR A 515 7.06 26.27 9.45
C TYR A 515 5.81 27.14 9.57
N ARG A 516 6.00 28.39 9.14
CA ARG A 516 4.93 29.33 8.82
C ARG A 516 5.05 29.73 7.36
N GLY A 517 3.95 30.14 6.75
CA GLY A 517 3.99 30.55 5.35
C GLY A 517 2.66 30.97 4.79
N VAL A 518 2.69 31.18 3.48
CA VAL A 518 1.53 31.43 2.62
C VAL A 518 1.67 30.60 1.36
N GLY A 519 0.58 30.04 0.88
CA GLY A 519 0.61 29.18 -0.29
C GLY A 519 -0.76 28.69 -0.70
N GLY A 520 -0.77 27.76 -1.65
CA GLY A 520 -2.00 27.21 -2.17
C GLY A 520 -1.81 25.91 -2.94
N GLN A 521 -2.93 25.24 -3.19
CA GLN A 521 -3.01 24.01 -3.95
C GLN A 521 -4.16 24.11 -4.94
N VAL A 522 -3.96 23.62 -6.16
CA VAL A 522 -5.03 23.44 -7.16
C VAL A 522 -5.04 21.98 -7.58
N LEU A 523 -6.20 21.35 -7.53
CA LEU A 523 -6.42 19.93 -7.83
C LEU A 523 -7.44 19.79 -8.96
N TYR A 524 -7.11 18.94 -9.93
CA TYR A 524 -7.97 18.59 -11.04
C TYR A 524 -8.26 17.08 -11.09
N PHE A 525 -9.53 16.76 -11.27
CA PHE A 525 -10.07 15.41 -11.32
C PHE A 525 -10.80 15.17 -12.66
N PRO A 526 -10.09 14.69 -13.71
CA PRO A 526 -10.72 14.46 -15.01
C PRO A 526 -11.82 13.42 -14.96
N LYS A 527 -12.83 13.62 -15.81
CA LYS A 527 -13.97 12.70 -15.99
C LYS A 527 -13.55 11.35 -16.54
N ASP A 528 -14.14 10.29 -15.99
CA ASP A 528 -13.95 8.88 -16.39
C ASP A 528 -12.49 8.44 -16.51
N SER A 529 -11.61 9.07 -15.73
CA SER A 529 -10.18 8.84 -15.76
C SER A 529 -9.67 8.15 -14.49
N ARG A 530 -8.56 7.44 -14.64
CA ARG A 530 -7.84 6.82 -13.53
C ARG A 530 -6.82 7.75 -12.88
N TRP A 531 -6.76 9.01 -13.28
CA TRP A 531 -5.74 9.93 -12.80
C TRP A 531 -6.32 11.20 -12.20
N ALA A 532 -5.49 11.87 -11.40
CA ALA A 532 -5.72 13.22 -10.87
C ALA A 532 -4.38 13.95 -10.85
N ALA A 533 -4.41 15.27 -10.95
CA ALA A 533 -3.19 16.07 -10.87
C ALA A 533 -3.41 17.28 -9.97
N ASP A 534 -2.40 17.63 -9.17
CA ASP A 534 -2.41 18.85 -8.39
C ASP A 534 -1.08 19.62 -8.48
N LEU A 535 -1.17 20.92 -8.22
CA LEU A 535 -0.03 21.81 -8.11
C LEU A 535 -0.11 22.50 -6.75
N THR A 536 0.94 22.34 -5.95
CA THR A 536 1.08 22.99 -4.64
C THR A 536 2.28 23.94 -4.66
N VAL A 537 2.07 25.18 -4.21
CA VAL A 537 3.12 26.20 -4.09
C VAL A 537 3.03 26.87 -2.73
N ASP A 538 4.11 26.85 -1.96
CA ASP A 538 4.18 27.45 -0.62
C ASP A 538 5.46 28.27 -0.43
N ALA A 539 5.30 29.52 0.01
CA ALA A 539 6.38 30.36 0.49
C ALA A 539 6.49 30.22 2.01
N LEU A 540 7.60 29.66 2.47
CA LEU A 540 7.77 29.16 3.84
C LEU A 540 8.94 29.85 4.55
N GLN A 541 8.76 30.11 5.83
CA GLN A 541 9.80 30.55 6.76
C GLN A 541 9.85 29.61 7.96
N GLN A 542 11.06 29.24 8.36
CA GLN A 542 11.27 28.41 9.54
C GLN A 542 10.95 29.19 10.83
N ARG A 543 10.27 28.54 11.76
CA ARG A 543 9.87 29.08 13.06
C ARG A 543 10.99 28.91 14.08
N GLY A 544 10.99 29.70 15.14
CA GLY A 544 11.94 29.51 16.24
C GLY A 544 11.53 28.33 17.13
N PHE A 545 12.47 27.87 17.96
CA PHE A 545 12.30 26.65 18.75
C PHE A 545 11.24 26.77 19.86
N LYS A 546 10.99 27.98 20.38
CA LYS A 546 10.01 28.20 21.45
C LYS A 546 8.58 27.90 20.97
N GLY A 547 8.33 27.95 19.65
CA GLY A 547 7.07 27.52 19.06
C GLY A 547 5.91 28.49 19.27
N TRP A 548 6.21 29.77 19.51
CA TRP A 548 5.25 30.86 19.54
C TRP A 548 5.32 31.62 18.21
N PHE A 549 5.62 32.92 18.24
CA PHE A 549 5.75 33.79 17.06
C PHE A 549 7.20 34.03 16.64
N ASP A 550 8.15 33.38 17.31
CA ASP A 550 9.56 33.42 17.01
C ASP A 550 9.87 32.87 15.60
N LYS A 551 10.89 33.45 14.96
CA LYS A 551 11.27 33.17 13.57
C LYS A 551 12.76 32.84 13.47
N ARG A 552 13.11 32.07 12.45
CA ARG A 552 14.49 31.84 12.01
C ARG A 552 14.71 32.48 10.64
N ASP A 553 15.96 32.63 10.24
CA ASP A 553 16.32 33.29 8.98
C ASP A 553 16.09 32.42 7.75
N TYR A 554 16.00 31.10 7.94
CA TYR A 554 15.77 30.18 6.83
C TYR A 554 14.39 30.40 6.19
N LYS A 555 14.41 30.68 4.88
CA LYS A 555 13.24 30.84 4.02
C LYS A 555 13.41 29.98 2.78
N THR A 556 12.30 29.44 2.29
CA THR A 556 12.25 28.63 1.08
C THR A 556 10.91 28.80 0.36
N VAL A 557 10.89 28.48 -0.92
CA VAL A 557 9.66 28.34 -1.70
C VAL A 557 9.64 26.91 -2.21
N THR A 558 8.60 26.17 -1.86
CA THR A 558 8.34 24.83 -2.40
C THR A 558 7.32 24.94 -3.52
N ALA A 559 7.52 24.17 -4.58
CA ALA A 559 6.60 24.07 -5.70
C ALA A 559 6.63 22.63 -6.17
N LEU A 560 5.51 21.92 -6.05
CA LEU A 560 5.40 20.50 -6.34
C LEU A 560 4.19 20.28 -7.23
N GLY A 561 4.43 19.73 -8.43
CA GLY A 561 3.39 19.16 -9.27
C GLY A 561 3.25 17.67 -8.96
N ALA A 562 2.03 17.21 -8.76
CA ALA A 562 1.73 15.83 -8.44
C ALA A 562 0.82 15.21 -9.51
N MET A 563 1.10 13.95 -9.85
CA MET A 563 0.26 13.11 -10.69
C MET A 563 -0.07 11.85 -9.92
N HIS A 564 -1.36 11.61 -9.71
CA HIS A 564 -1.91 10.44 -9.05
C HIS A 564 -2.53 9.54 -10.10
N TYR A 565 -2.21 8.26 -10.08
CA TYR A 565 -2.75 7.28 -11.03
C TYR A 565 -3.20 6.02 -10.32
N LYS A 566 -4.44 5.60 -10.56
CA LYS A 566 -5.04 4.40 -10.01
C LYS A 566 -4.72 3.17 -10.86
N LEU A 567 -3.82 2.35 -10.35
CA LEU A 567 -3.42 1.04 -10.86
C LEU A 567 -4.44 -0.04 -10.44
N PRO A 568 -4.35 -1.25 -11.02
CA PRO A 568 -5.11 -2.40 -10.54
C PRO A 568 -4.86 -2.73 -9.05
N TYR A 569 -5.70 -3.59 -8.46
CA TYR A 569 -5.67 -3.96 -7.03
C TYR A 569 -5.84 -2.79 -6.04
N ASP A 570 -6.52 -1.72 -6.46
CA ASP A 570 -6.72 -0.49 -5.68
C ASP A 570 -5.39 0.12 -5.18
N ILE A 571 -4.35 0.04 -6.03
CA ILE A 571 -3.08 0.71 -5.81
C ILE A 571 -3.13 2.09 -6.45
N THR A 572 -2.72 3.12 -5.71
CA THR A 572 -2.49 4.47 -6.24
C THR A 572 -1.00 4.72 -6.30
N ALA A 573 -0.49 5.03 -7.50
CA ALA A 573 0.86 5.52 -7.71
C ALA A 573 0.83 7.05 -7.81
N THR A 574 1.62 7.73 -6.99
CA THR A 574 1.74 9.19 -6.99
C THR A 574 3.17 9.60 -7.28
N ALA A 575 3.36 10.45 -8.29
CA ALA A 575 4.64 11.08 -8.60
C ALA A 575 4.54 12.58 -8.25
N ARG A 576 5.37 13.06 -7.33
CA ARG A 576 5.46 14.49 -6.95
C ARG A 576 6.81 15.04 -7.38
N ALA A 577 6.84 15.98 -8.31
CA ALA A 577 8.05 16.54 -8.89
C ALA A 577 8.14 18.05 -8.63
N GLY A 578 9.33 18.51 -8.24
CA GLY A 578 9.57 19.94 -8.05
C GLY A 578 10.64 20.25 -7.00
N ARG A 579 10.45 21.32 -6.24
CA ARG A 579 11.39 21.82 -5.22
C ARG A 579 10.90 21.53 -3.81
N PHE A 580 11.74 20.83 -3.05
CA PHE A 580 11.51 20.40 -1.67
C PHE A 580 12.03 21.42 -0.64
N LEU A 581 11.77 21.19 0.65
CA LEU A 581 12.06 22.12 1.74
C LEU A 581 13.53 22.54 1.82
N ALA A 582 14.46 21.60 1.62
CA ALA A 582 15.91 21.85 1.68
C ALA A 582 16.45 22.51 0.39
N LYS A 583 15.56 23.04 -0.46
CA LYS A 583 15.82 23.68 -1.76
C LYS A 583 16.32 22.73 -2.84
N ASP A 584 16.38 21.44 -2.55
CA ASP A 584 16.67 20.39 -3.50
C ASP A 584 15.50 20.17 -4.46
N LYS A 585 15.82 19.83 -5.71
CA LYS A 585 14.87 19.53 -6.78
C LYS A 585 14.91 18.05 -7.08
N GLY A 586 13.73 17.46 -7.27
CA GLY A 586 13.65 16.03 -7.52
C GLY A 586 12.24 15.52 -7.72
N VAL A 587 12.10 14.21 -7.57
CA VAL A 587 10.83 13.49 -7.70
C VAL A 587 10.67 12.54 -6.53
N ARG A 588 9.48 12.55 -5.93
CA ARG A 588 9.01 11.55 -4.97
C ARG A 588 8.02 10.63 -5.65
N MET A 589 8.30 9.34 -5.61
CA MET A 589 7.38 8.28 -6.00
C MET A 589 6.76 7.68 -4.74
N GLU A 590 5.45 7.56 -4.73
CA GLU A 590 4.68 6.94 -3.66
C GLU A 590 3.76 5.88 -4.25
N PHE A 591 3.70 4.71 -3.63
CA PHE A 591 2.76 3.66 -3.98
C PHE A 591 1.98 3.31 -2.72
N LYS A 592 0.66 3.45 -2.76
CA LYS A 592 -0.22 3.07 -1.66
C LYS A 592 -1.29 2.11 -2.14
N ARG A 593 -1.50 1.03 -1.41
CA ARG A 593 -2.61 0.10 -1.60
C ARG A 593 -3.71 0.43 -0.59
N ARG A 594 -4.94 0.64 -1.06
CA ARG A 594 -6.13 0.81 -0.22
C ARG A 594 -6.95 -0.48 -0.21
N PHE A 595 -7.30 -0.96 0.99
CA PHE A 595 -8.18 -2.11 1.18
C PHE A 595 -9.65 -1.68 1.34
N GLN A 596 -10.57 -2.64 1.35
CA GLN A 596 -12.00 -2.32 1.40
C GLN A 596 -12.42 -1.63 2.71
N SER A 597 -11.76 -1.95 3.83
CA SER A 597 -11.85 -1.22 5.11
C SER A 597 -11.54 0.28 5.00
N GLY A 598 -10.88 0.72 3.91
CA GLY A 598 -10.29 2.04 3.79
C GLY A 598 -8.88 2.13 4.38
N THR A 599 -8.38 1.04 5.00
CA THR A 599 -6.98 0.97 5.44
C THR A 599 -6.05 1.11 4.25
N GLU A 600 -4.99 1.90 4.40
CA GLU A 600 -3.95 2.09 3.38
C GLU A 600 -2.60 1.64 3.89
N ILE A 601 -1.86 0.91 3.07
CA ILE A 601 -0.45 0.62 3.29
C ILE A 601 0.32 1.15 2.11
N GLY A 602 1.37 1.94 2.36
CA GLY A 602 2.13 2.55 1.29
C GLY A 602 3.61 2.67 1.58
N VAL A 603 4.35 2.94 0.50
CA VAL A 603 5.79 3.15 0.50
C VAL A 603 6.10 4.38 -0.35
N TRP A 604 7.16 5.11 0.00
CA TRP A 604 7.68 6.17 -0.84
C TRP A 604 9.19 6.11 -0.99
N PHE A 605 9.65 6.69 -2.08
CA PHE A 605 11.06 6.92 -2.37
C PHE A 605 11.22 8.27 -3.07
N THR A 606 12.15 9.09 -2.59
CA THR A 606 12.40 10.44 -3.08
C THR A 606 13.82 10.55 -3.58
N LYS A 607 13.98 10.87 -4.87
CA LYS A 607 15.27 11.13 -5.49
C LYS A 607 15.38 12.61 -5.83
N THR A 608 16.37 13.29 -5.25
CA THR A 608 16.63 14.70 -5.51
C THR A 608 18.10 14.94 -5.84
N ASN A 609 18.43 16.18 -6.19
CA ASN A 609 19.81 16.63 -6.34
C ASN A 609 20.48 16.98 -4.98
N GLY A 610 19.80 16.81 -3.85
CA GLY A 610 20.36 16.97 -2.51
C GLY A 610 21.36 15.85 -2.21
N LYS A 611 22.56 16.22 -1.78
CA LYS A 611 23.65 15.27 -1.48
C LYS A 611 23.79 15.06 0.03
N ASP A 612 22.93 14.22 0.60
CA ASP A 612 23.07 13.80 2.00
C ASP A 612 24.09 12.66 2.13
N ILE A 613 25.35 13.03 2.36
CA ILE A 613 26.50 12.11 2.38
C ILE A 613 26.86 11.60 3.77
N THR A 614 26.04 11.90 4.77
CA THR A 614 26.29 11.51 6.16
C THR A 614 25.42 10.32 6.54
N SER A 615 25.92 9.43 7.40
CA SER A 615 25.26 8.18 7.77
C SER A 615 23.77 8.41 8.08
N PRO A 616 22.85 7.70 7.40
CA PRO A 616 23.07 6.45 6.64
C PRO A 616 23.58 6.62 5.20
N GLY A 617 23.79 7.84 4.71
CA GLY A 617 24.41 8.12 3.41
C GLY A 617 25.95 8.11 3.46
N SER A 618 26.56 8.15 2.27
CA SER A 618 28.02 8.22 2.09
C SER A 618 28.38 9.11 0.89
N PRO A 619 29.63 9.57 0.74
CA PRO A 619 30.05 10.34 -0.44
C PRO A 619 29.85 9.61 -1.77
N SER A 620 30.00 8.28 -1.79
CA SER A 620 29.80 7.43 -2.97
C SER A 620 28.33 7.06 -3.21
N ASP A 621 27.51 7.04 -2.15
CA ASP A 621 26.08 6.73 -2.21
C ASP A 621 25.30 7.63 -1.23
N PRO A 622 24.91 8.83 -1.67
CA PRO A 622 24.14 9.74 -0.83
C PRO A 622 22.77 9.16 -0.48
N TYR A 623 22.33 9.41 0.76
CA TYR A 623 21.02 8.98 1.24
C TYR A 623 19.90 9.62 0.41
N ASN A 624 18.85 8.83 0.17
CA ASN A 624 17.64 9.27 -0.51
C ASN A 624 16.46 8.97 0.42
N ASP A 625 15.56 9.94 0.58
CA ASP A 625 14.41 9.80 1.48
C ASP A 625 13.54 8.61 1.05
N LYS A 626 13.21 7.76 2.02
CA LYS A 626 12.43 6.55 1.81
C LYS A 626 11.73 6.17 3.10
N GLY A 627 10.54 5.62 2.98
CA GLY A 627 9.78 5.15 4.14
C GLY A 627 8.55 4.35 3.75
N ILE A 628 7.90 3.83 4.79
CA ILE A 628 6.65 3.08 4.69
C ILE A 628 5.62 3.71 5.61
N PHE A 629 4.34 3.63 5.28
CA PHE A 629 3.24 4.11 6.12
C PHE A 629 2.06 3.17 6.13
N LEU A 630 1.28 3.29 7.20
CA LEU A 630 0.02 2.61 7.45
C LEU A 630 -1.00 3.66 7.88
N SER A 631 -2.17 3.66 7.27
CA SER A 631 -3.28 4.56 7.57
C SER A 631 -4.52 3.72 7.85
N VAL A 632 -5.03 3.74 9.09
CA VAL A 632 -6.14 2.89 9.53
C VAL A 632 -7.35 3.75 9.90
N PRO A 633 -8.45 3.69 9.14
CA PRO A 633 -9.72 4.27 9.55
C PRO A 633 -10.19 3.67 10.87
N LEU A 634 -10.45 4.50 11.87
CA LEU A 634 -10.80 4.02 13.20
C LEU A 634 -12.23 3.46 13.27
N ASN A 635 -13.09 3.75 12.29
CA ASN A 635 -14.40 3.13 12.24
C ASN A 635 -14.29 1.61 12.23
N ILE A 636 -13.35 0.97 11.53
CA ILE A 636 -13.27 -0.50 11.53
C ILE A 636 -12.90 -1.10 12.90
N MET A 637 -12.39 -0.25 13.82
CA MET A 637 -11.97 -0.63 15.16
C MET A 637 -12.97 -0.22 16.26
N LEU A 638 -14.09 0.41 15.89
CA LEU A 638 -15.05 0.99 16.83
C LEU A 638 -16.48 0.45 16.61
N PRO A 639 -17.27 0.31 17.69
CA PRO A 639 -18.70 -0.03 17.61
C PRO A 639 -19.58 1.14 17.13
N THR A 640 -18.97 2.28 16.79
CA THR A 640 -19.59 3.46 16.17
C THR A 640 -18.86 3.78 14.87
N ASP A 641 -19.53 4.49 13.97
CA ASP A 641 -18.92 5.08 12.78
C ASP A 641 -18.08 6.31 13.16
N SER A 642 -17.02 6.54 12.38
CA SER A 642 -16.04 7.59 12.61
C SER A 642 -15.30 7.92 11.31
N GLN A 643 -15.09 9.20 11.04
CA GLN A 643 -14.23 9.63 9.93
C GLN A 643 -12.76 9.78 10.33
N VAL A 644 -12.39 9.45 11.58
CA VAL A 644 -11.01 9.57 12.04
C VAL A 644 -10.15 8.46 11.48
N VAL A 645 -8.97 8.84 11.00
CA VAL A 645 -7.95 7.94 10.48
C VAL A 645 -6.69 8.05 11.35
N ALA A 646 -6.16 6.91 11.78
CA ALA A 646 -4.89 6.83 12.49
C ALA A 646 -3.76 6.54 11.49
N GLY A 647 -2.79 7.45 11.40
CA GLY A 647 -1.62 7.31 10.54
C GLY A 647 -0.37 6.92 11.33
N PHE A 648 0.43 6.03 10.75
CA PHE A 648 1.74 5.61 11.25
C PHE A 648 2.74 5.59 10.10
N ALA A 649 3.95 6.09 10.31
CA ALA A 649 5.00 6.12 9.29
C ALA A 649 6.36 5.73 9.89
N LEU A 650 7.14 4.98 9.13
CA LEU A 650 8.51 4.60 9.45
C LEU A 650 9.45 5.16 8.39
N ALA A 651 10.22 6.17 8.79
CA ALA A 651 11.29 6.75 8.00
C ALA A 651 12.36 7.35 8.93
N PRO A 652 13.63 7.48 8.48
CA PRO A 652 14.64 8.23 9.21
C PRO A 652 14.20 9.69 9.39
N TRP A 653 14.02 10.12 10.64
CA TRP A 653 13.61 11.49 10.97
C TRP A 653 14.80 12.45 11.15
N THR A 654 16.03 11.93 11.03
CA THR A 654 17.28 12.70 11.10
C THR A 654 17.81 13.12 9.73
N ARG A 655 16.96 13.18 8.70
CA ARG A 655 17.37 13.50 7.32
C ARG A 655 16.53 14.63 6.75
N ASP A 656 17.18 15.47 5.94
CA ASP A 656 16.60 16.71 5.39
C ASP A 656 16.32 16.65 3.88
N VAL A 657 16.91 15.67 3.17
CA VAL A 657 16.74 15.49 1.73
C VAL A 657 15.29 15.11 1.38
N GLY A 658 14.72 15.72 0.32
CA GLY A 658 13.39 15.35 -0.18
C GLY A 658 12.22 15.63 0.76
N GLN A 659 12.42 16.43 1.82
CA GLN A 659 11.39 16.69 2.82
C GLN A 659 10.32 17.68 2.30
N MET A 660 9.07 17.42 2.68
CA MET A 660 7.92 18.26 2.33
C MET A 660 7.36 18.92 3.59
N VAL A 661 6.76 20.09 3.45
CA VAL A 661 5.97 20.73 4.53
C VAL A 661 4.71 19.92 4.77
N ALA A 662 4.21 19.89 6.01
CA ALA A 662 2.88 19.33 6.26
C ALA A 662 1.82 20.19 5.55
N SER A 663 1.08 19.60 4.60
CA SER A 663 0.06 20.33 3.83
C SER A 663 -1.05 20.81 4.78
N PRO A 664 -1.44 22.10 4.75
CA PRO A 664 -2.45 22.66 5.65
C PRO A 664 -3.91 22.28 5.28
N GLY A 665 -4.12 21.08 4.76
CA GLY A 665 -5.40 20.55 4.27
C GLY A 665 -5.29 20.12 2.82
N ASP A 666 -4.72 18.95 2.58
CA ASP A 666 -4.44 18.44 1.23
C ASP A 666 -5.74 18.13 0.48
N LEU A 667 -5.93 18.77 -0.68
CA LEU A 667 -7.16 18.64 -1.47
C LEU A 667 -7.34 17.22 -2.01
N TYR A 668 -6.25 16.52 -2.38
CA TYR A 668 -6.35 15.17 -2.92
C TYR A 668 -6.84 14.22 -1.84
N ASP A 669 -6.22 14.26 -0.65
CA ASP A 669 -6.63 13.45 0.49
C ASP A 669 -8.08 13.72 0.93
N LEU A 670 -8.51 14.99 0.91
CA LEU A 670 -9.89 15.38 1.24
C LEU A 670 -10.93 14.81 0.27
N MET A 671 -10.60 14.73 -1.02
CA MET A 671 -11.54 14.36 -2.09
C MET A 671 -11.46 12.88 -2.50
N GLU A 672 -10.39 12.16 -2.13
CA GLU A 672 -10.15 10.78 -2.55
C GLU A 672 -11.24 9.81 -2.05
N GLN A 673 -11.62 9.88 -0.77
CA GLN A 673 -12.65 9.01 -0.21
C GLN A 673 -14.05 9.29 -0.80
N PRO A 674 -14.55 10.53 -0.85
CA PRO A 674 -15.82 10.82 -1.49
C PRO A 674 -15.85 10.42 -2.98
N ARG A 675 -14.77 10.67 -3.75
CA ARG A 675 -14.65 10.22 -5.15
C ARG A 675 -14.74 8.70 -5.26
N ARG A 676 -14.09 7.95 -4.34
CA ARG A 676 -14.18 6.50 -4.30
C ARG A 676 -15.62 6.05 -4.04
N ASP A 677 -16.28 6.59 -3.02
CA ASP A 677 -17.65 6.21 -2.68
C ASP A 677 -18.60 6.47 -3.87
N LEU A 678 -18.44 7.61 -4.55
CA LEU A 678 -19.20 7.99 -5.74
C LEU A 678 -18.96 7.05 -6.94
N THR A 679 -17.72 6.61 -7.16
CA THR A 679 -17.36 5.73 -8.30
C THR A 679 -17.54 4.24 -8.00
N THR A 680 -17.92 3.89 -6.77
CA THR A 680 -18.19 2.51 -6.38
C THR A 680 -19.61 2.13 -6.79
N TYR A 681 -19.73 1.29 -7.81
CA TYR A 681 -21.00 0.82 -8.38
C TYR A 681 -21.93 1.98 -8.75
N ASP A 682 -23.00 2.21 -7.97
CA ASP A 682 -24.04 3.20 -8.20
C ASP A 682 -23.87 4.48 -7.37
N GLY A 683 -22.81 4.58 -6.55
CA GLY A 683 -22.54 5.74 -5.70
C GLY A 683 -23.47 5.87 -4.49
N LEU A 684 -24.44 4.98 -4.30
CA LEU A 684 -25.42 5.05 -3.21
C LEU A 684 -24.97 4.26 -1.97
N GLY A 685 -24.06 3.30 -2.10
CA GLY A 685 -23.52 2.55 -0.95
C GLY A 685 -24.63 1.94 -0.07
N ASN A 686 -24.49 2.05 1.26
CA ASN A 686 -25.45 1.57 2.26
C ASN A 686 -26.54 2.63 2.55
N PHE A 687 -27.25 3.03 1.50
CA PHE A 687 -28.15 4.19 1.48
C PHE A 687 -29.32 4.06 2.46
N ALA A 688 -30.07 2.96 2.40
CA ALA A 688 -31.28 2.78 3.21
C ALA A 688 -30.99 2.19 4.60
N GLU A 689 -29.78 1.64 4.83
CA GLU A 689 -29.36 0.96 6.06
C GLU A 689 -30.22 -0.26 6.40
N ARG A 690 -30.80 -0.91 5.39
CA ARG A 690 -31.59 -2.13 5.58
C ARG A 690 -30.67 -3.35 5.69
N ARG A 691 -31.15 -4.42 6.33
CA ARG A 691 -30.38 -5.66 6.48
C ARG A 691 -30.12 -6.35 5.14
N ASP A 692 -31.06 -6.25 4.21
CA ASP A 692 -30.96 -6.80 2.86
C ASP A 692 -29.95 -6.03 1.98
N GLU A 693 -29.69 -4.74 2.25
CA GLU A 693 -28.64 -4.00 1.54
C GLU A 693 -27.22 -4.52 1.86
N GLN A 694 -27.02 -5.15 3.03
CA GLN A 694 -25.70 -5.64 3.45
C GLN A 694 -25.14 -6.71 2.51
N GLY A 695 -25.98 -7.42 1.75
CA GLY A 695 -25.54 -8.39 0.75
C GLY A 695 -25.17 -7.79 -0.60
N LEU A 696 -25.48 -6.51 -0.84
CA LEU A 696 -25.32 -5.89 -2.15
C LEU A 696 -23.85 -5.53 -2.44
N ALA A 697 -23.44 -5.71 -3.69
CA ALA A 697 -22.11 -5.34 -4.15
C ALA A 697 -21.80 -3.83 -4.00
N ALA A 698 -22.83 -2.97 -3.97
CA ALA A 698 -22.66 -1.54 -3.69
C ALA A 698 -22.24 -1.26 -2.23
N VAL A 699 -22.62 -2.13 -1.29
CA VAL A 699 -22.28 -2.02 0.14
C VAL A 699 -20.99 -2.77 0.44
N ASN A 700 -20.96 -4.04 0.04
CA ASN A 700 -19.85 -4.97 0.20
C ASN A 700 -19.35 -5.42 -1.18
N PRO A 701 -18.57 -4.56 -1.86
CA PRO A 701 -18.06 -4.88 -3.19
C PRO A 701 -17.21 -6.15 -3.13
N PRO A 702 -17.38 -7.12 -4.04
CA PRO A 702 -16.49 -8.26 -4.11
C PRO A 702 -15.06 -7.78 -4.35
N VAL A 703 -14.08 -8.45 -3.74
CA VAL A 703 -12.65 -8.14 -3.95
C VAL A 703 -12.36 -8.31 -5.44
N ARG A 704 -12.11 -7.19 -6.14
CA ARG A 704 -11.60 -7.20 -7.53
C ARG A 704 -10.12 -7.58 -7.51
N ALA A 705 -9.80 -8.79 -7.06
CA ALA A 705 -8.49 -9.34 -7.31
C ALA A 705 -8.35 -9.47 -8.83
N MET A 706 -7.32 -8.87 -9.46
CA MET A 706 -6.91 -9.48 -10.72
C MET A 706 -6.57 -10.93 -10.37
N ALA A 707 -7.03 -11.87 -11.19
CA ALA A 707 -6.56 -13.24 -11.08
C ALA A 707 -5.03 -13.20 -11.00
N SER A 708 -4.45 -13.97 -10.07
CA SER A 708 -2.99 -14.07 -9.97
C SER A 708 -2.43 -14.24 -11.40
N PRO A 709 -1.38 -13.50 -11.78
CA PRO A 709 -0.81 -13.65 -13.12
C PRO A 709 -0.26 -15.07 -13.31
N TRP A 710 0.06 -15.78 -12.21
CA TRP A 710 0.69 -17.09 -12.25
C TRP A 710 -0.16 -18.23 -12.82
N PRO A 711 -1.47 -18.35 -12.52
CA PRO A 711 -2.37 -19.22 -13.28
C PRO A 711 -2.35 -18.98 -14.78
N ALA A 712 -2.35 -17.73 -15.24
CA ALA A 712 -2.29 -17.40 -16.66
C ALA A 712 -0.91 -17.72 -17.26
N PHE A 713 0.18 -17.46 -16.51
CA PHE A 713 1.54 -17.88 -16.85
C PHE A 713 1.66 -19.41 -16.96
N ARG A 714 1.12 -20.14 -15.98
CA ARG A 714 1.13 -21.61 -15.93
C ARG A 714 0.33 -22.20 -17.08
N TRP A 715 -0.88 -21.69 -17.32
CA TRP A 715 -1.68 -22.13 -18.46
C TRP A 715 -0.92 -21.87 -19.77
N ARG A 716 -0.29 -20.70 -19.90
CA ARG A 716 0.59 -20.40 -21.03
C ARG A 716 1.77 -21.37 -21.11
N LEU A 717 2.42 -21.75 -20.00
CA LEU A 717 3.50 -22.76 -19.93
C LEU A 717 3.02 -24.18 -20.26
N GLU A 718 1.87 -24.60 -19.75
CA GLU A 718 1.29 -25.94 -19.98
C GLU A 718 0.84 -26.08 -21.42
N GLN A 719 0.18 -25.06 -21.97
CA GLN A 719 -0.19 -25.02 -23.37
C GLN A 719 1.03 -24.96 -24.27
N SER A 720 2.00 -24.14 -23.92
CA SER A 720 3.32 -24.07 -24.54
C SER A 720 4.07 -25.40 -24.61
N VAL A 721 3.87 -26.28 -23.61
CA VAL A 721 4.40 -27.66 -23.61
C VAL A 721 3.56 -28.57 -24.52
N SER A 722 2.27 -28.27 -24.72
CA SER A 722 1.38 -29.01 -25.63
C SER A 722 1.39 -28.53 -27.10
N THR A 723 1.82 -27.29 -27.36
CA THR A 723 2.00 -26.70 -28.69
C THR A 723 3.45 -26.76 -29.16
N THR A 724 4.21 -27.75 -28.65
CA THR A 724 5.62 -27.95 -29.04
C THR A 724 5.76 -27.96 -30.56
N PRO A 725 6.66 -27.12 -31.12
CA PRO A 725 6.98 -27.12 -32.54
C PRO A 725 7.35 -28.53 -32.99
N THR A 726 6.98 -28.91 -34.22
CA THR A 726 7.38 -30.21 -34.77
C THR A 726 8.91 -30.33 -34.80
N LEU A 727 9.44 -31.55 -34.63
CA LEU A 727 10.90 -31.86 -34.68
C LEU A 727 11.71 -31.09 -35.76
N PRO A 728 11.20 -30.88 -37.00
CA PRO A 728 11.88 -30.09 -38.02
C PRO A 728 12.05 -28.59 -37.69
N GLN A 729 11.09 -27.98 -36.98
CA GLN A 729 11.16 -26.58 -36.57
C GLN A 729 12.18 -26.38 -35.43
N TRP A 730 12.27 -27.36 -34.53
CA TRP A 730 13.30 -27.40 -33.49
C TRP A 730 14.70 -27.56 -34.09
N ALA A 731 14.87 -28.41 -35.10
CA ALA A 731 16.16 -28.60 -35.77
C ALA A 731 16.65 -27.32 -36.47
N ASN A 732 15.79 -26.61 -37.19
CA ASN A 732 16.16 -25.35 -37.84
C ASN A 732 16.45 -24.24 -36.82
N GLY A 733 15.62 -24.10 -35.78
CA GLY A 733 15.80 -23.12 -34.72
C GLY A 733 17.06 -23.37 -33.87
N THR A 734 17.33 -24.62 -33.52
CA THR A 734 18.56 -25.00 -32.79
C THR A 734 19.81 -24.89 -33.64
N MET A 735 19.73 -25.16 -34.95
CA MET A 735 20.84 -24.96 -35.88
C MET A 735 21.18 -23.47 -36.05
N LEU A 736 20.17 -22.60 -36.18
CA LEU A 736 20.37 -21.15 -36.24
C LEU A 736 20.88 -20.59 -34.91
N ALA A 737 20.32 -21.03 -33.79
CA ALA A 737 20.79 -20.68 -32.45
C ALA A 737 22.23 -21.14 -32.20
N GLY A 738 22.55 -22.39 -32.54
CA GLY A 738 23.89 -22.96 -32.45
C GLY A 738 24.87 -22.22 -33.35
N GLY A 739 24.49 -21.93 -34.60
CA GLY A 739 25.27 -21.15 -35.54
C GLY A 739 25.56 -19.73 -35.04
N ALA A 740 24.57 -19.04 -34.46
CA ALA A 740 24.75 -17.71 -33.88
C ALA A 740 25.69 -17.74 -32.65
N ILE A 741 25.54 -18.73 -31.77
CA ILE A 741 26.42 -18.88 -30.59
C ILE A 741 27.86 -19.20 -31.03
N LEU A 742 28.03 -20.10 -32.00
CA LEU A 742 29.34 -20.44 -32.58
C LEU A 742 29.98 -19.23 -33.29
N GLY A 743 29.20 -18.47 -34.07
CA GLY A 743 29.63 -17.20 -34.66
C GLY A 743 30.06 -16.18 -33.61
N GLY A 744 29.30 -16.06 -32.51
CA GLY A 744 29.68 -15.24 -31.36
C GLY A 744 30.98 -15.72 -30.70
N ALA A 745 31.21 -17.03 -30.62
CA ALA A 745 32.42 -17.60 -30.02
C ALA A 745 33.69 -17.29 -30.84
N LEU A 746 33.56 -17.14 -32.16
CA LEU A 746 34.64 -16.65 -33.02
C LEU A 746 35.00 -15.18 -32.73
N LEU A 747 34.02 -14.40 -32.25
CA LEU A 747 34.19 -12.99 -31.91
C LEU A 747 34.67 -12.75 -30.46
N ASP A 748 34.66 -13.77 -29.59
CA ASP A 748 35.05 -13.66 -28.18
C ASP A 748 36.43 -13.03 -27.99
N LYS A 749 37.48 -13.60 -28.62
CA LYS A 749 38.85 -13.08 -28.52
C LYS A 749 39.10 -11.74 -29.21
N PRO A 750 38.67 -11.50 -30.47
CA PRO A 750 38.92 -10.21 -31.11
C PRO A 750 38.18 -9.07 -30.39
N VAL A 751 36.95 -9.30 -29.94
CA VAL A 751 36.18 -8.29 -29.18
C VAL A 751 36.78 -8.06 -27.80
N ASP A 752 37.13 -9.10 -27.03
CA ASP A 752 37.77 -8.90 -25.72
C ASP A 752 39.11 -8.17 -25.84
N ARG A 753 39.95 -8.49 -26.84
CA ARG A 753 41.20 -7.75 -27.10
C ARG A 753 40.94 -6.27 -27.41
N PHE A 754 39.94 -5.99 -28.24
CA PHE A 754 39.56 -4.62 -28.55
C PHE A 754 39.07 -3.87 -27.30
N MET A 755 38.23 -4.50 -26.48
CA MET A 755 37.70 -3.90 -25.26
C MET A 755 38.77 -3.74 -24.18
N LYS A 756 39.70 -4.68 -24.05
CA LYS A 756 40.87 -4.58 -23.16
C LYS A 756 41.78 -3.39 -23.56
N LYS A 757 41.96 -3.13 -24.86
CA LYS A 757 42.72 -1.96 -25.35
C LYS A 757 42.08 -0.62 -25.01
N HIS A 758 40.75 -0.56 -24.93
CA HIS A 758 39.98 0.66 -24.65
C HIS A 758 39.41 0.70 -23.23
N ALA A 759 39.88 -0.18 -22.34
CA ALA A 759 39.44 -0.25 -20.96
C ALA A 759 39.71 1.09 -20.25
N GLY A 760 38.71 1.62 -19.54
CA GLY A 760 38.79 2.93 -18.88
C GLY A 760 38.44 4.13 -19.77
N SER A 761 38.04 3.92 -21.04
CA SER A 761 37.50 5.01 -21.85
C SER A 761 36.09 5.38 -21.39
N ARG A 762 35.74 6.68 -21.47
CA ARG A 762 34.39 7.16 -21.12
C ARG A 762 33.28 6.43 -21.88
N VAL A 763 33.54 6.07 -23.15
CA VAL A 763 32.58 5.37 -24.01
C VAL A 763 32.35 3.93 -23.55
N THR A 764 33.42 3.17 -23.27
CA THR A 764 33.30 1.79 -22.79
C THR A 764 32.62 1.73 -21.41
N GLU A 765 32.92 2.67 -20.53
CA GLU A 765 32.28 2.75 -19.21
C GLU A 765 30.79 3.13 -19.31
N ALA A 766 30.44 4.09 -20.19
CA ALA A 766 29.06 4.46 -20.43
C ALA A 766 28.27 3.28 -21.03
N TRP A 767 28.87 2.52 -21.96
CA TRP A 767 28.23 1.37 -22.57
C TRP A 767 28.05 0.20 -21.59
N ASP A 768 29.03 -0.08 -20.73
CA ASP A 768 28.87 -1.08 -19.66
C ASP A 768 27.77 -0.68 -18.67
N LYS A 769 27.72 0.60 -18.27
CA LYS A 769 26.65 1.14 -17.43
C LYS A 769 25.28 1.01 -18.08
N ALA A 770 25.17 1.36 -19.37
CA ALA A 770 23.94 1.21 -20.14
C ALA A 770 23.52 -0.27 -20.22
N GLY A 771 24.45 -1.17 -20.53
CA GLY A 771 24.18 -2.61 -20.59
C GLY A 771 23.81 -3.22 -19.24
N LYS A 772 24.38 -2.71 -18.14
CA LYS A 772 24.01 -3.09 -16.77
C LYS A 772 22.59 -2.65 -16.43
N ALA A 773 22.20 -1.43 -16.82
CA ALA A 773 20.89 -0.86 -16.52
C ALA A 773 19.77 -1.37 -17.44
N MET A 774 20.10 -1.82 -18.66
CA MET A 774 19.14 -2.18 -19.71
C MET A 774 18.02 -3.14 -19.25
N PRO A 775 18.30 -4.28 -18.58
CA PRO A 775 17.24 -5.18 -18.16
C PRO A 775 16.26 -4.50 -17.19
N ALA A 776 16.75 -3.67 -16.28
CA ALA A 776 15.89 -2.94 -15.34
C ALA A 776 15.02 -1.91 -16.05
N VAL A 777 15.56 -1.21 -17.05
CA VAL A 777 14.79 -0.26 -17.88
C VAL A 777 13.68 -0.97 -18.64
N LEU A 778 13.98 -2.11 -19.29
CA LEU A 778 13.00 -2.87 -20.06
C LEU A 778 11.93 -3.54 -19.20
N VAL A 779 12.31 -4.07 -18.03
CA VAL A 779 11.35 -4.56 -17.02
C VAL A 779 10.48 -3.43 -16.51
N GLY A 780 11.06 -2.25 -16.27
CA GLY A 780 10.32 -1.04 -15.91
C GLY A 780 9.32 -0.63 -16.99
N ALA A 781 9.70 -0.70 -18.27
CA ALA A 781 8.81 -0.42 -19.40
C ALA A 781 7.66 -1.45 -19.50
N ALA A 782 7.96 -2.75 -19.33
CA ALA A 782 6.96 -3.80 -19.30
C ALA A 782 5.98 -3.63 -18.13
N ALA A 783 6.47 -3.31 -16.93
CA ALA A 783 5.63 -2.96 -15.79
C ALA A 783 4.80 -1.69 -16.05
N GLY A 784 5.36 -0.70 -16.75
CA GLY A 784 4.64 0.48 -17.23
C GLY A 784 3.50 0.14 -18.18
N ALA A 785 3.71 -0.81 -19.10
CA ALA A 785 2.68 -1.33 -19.98
C ALA A 785 1.53 -2.01 -19.20
N VAL A 786 1.83 -2.78 -18.15
CA VAL A 786 0.82 -3.34 -17.23
C VAL A 786 0.07 -2.26 -16.45
N ALA A 787 0.76 -1.19 -16.08
CA ALA A 787 0.21 -0.12 -15.26
C ALA A 787 -0.70 0.84 -16.05
N PHE A 788 -0.24 1.25 -17.24
CA PHE A 788 -0.79 2.38 -17.99
C PHE A 788 -1.34 2.01 -19.37
N GLY A 789 -1.05 0.79 -19.84
CA GLY A 789 -1.50 0.33 -21.16
C GLY A 789 -3.00 0.11 -21.24
N ASP A 790 -3.51 0.00 -22.47
CA ASP A 790 -4.84 -0.56 -22.73
C ASP A 790 -4.85 -2.08 -22.46
N ALA A 791 -6.00 -2.75 -22.60
CA ALA A 791 -6.11 -4.18 -22.31
C ALA A 791 -5.09 -5.04 -23.09
N ARG A 792 -4.78 -4.64 -24.33
CA ARG A 792 -3.79 -5.32 -25.18
C ARG A 792 -2.38 -5.13 -24.63
N MET A 793 -1.97 -3.89 -24.37
CA MET A 793 -0.65 -3.54 -23.87
C MET A 793 -0.42 -4.06 -22.44
N GLN A 794 -1.45 -4.07 -21.59
CA GLN A 794 -1.37 -4.67 -20.25
C GLN A 794 -1.06 -6.16 -20.33
N ASN A 795 -1.78 -6.88 -21.20
CA ASN A 795 -1.58 -8.31 -21.36
C ASN A 795 -0.17 -8.65 -21.89
N ILE A 796 0.32 -7.90 -22.88
CA ILE A 796 1.69 -8.05 -23.38
C ILE A 796 2.73 -7.68 -22.32
N GLY A 797 2.47 -6.64 -21.51
CA GLY A 797 3.33 -6.28 -20.38
C GLY A 797 3.47 -7.42 -19.37
N ILE A 798 2.37 -8.13 -19.07
CA ILE A 798 2.38 -9.31 -18.20
C ILE A 798 3.21 -10.43 -18.84
N ILE A 799 2.98 -10.75 -20.13
CA ILE A 799 3.76 -11.77 -20.86
C ILE A 799 5.25 -11.44 -20.87
N SER A 800 5.61 -10.17 -21.08
CA SER A 800 6.99 -9.69 -21.05
C SER A 800 7.63 -9.90 -19.68
N LEU A 801 6.96 -9.51 -18.59
CA LEU A 801 7.47 -9.72 -17.23
C LEU A 801 7.65 -11.20 -16.89
N GLU A 802 6.70 -12.04 -17.28
CA GLU A 802 6.77 -13.49 -17.11
C GLU A 802 7.92 -14.11 -17.92
N SER A 803 8.11 -13.65 -19.16
CA SER A 803 9.21 -14.07 -20.03
C SER A 803 10.57 -13.73 -19.41
N VAL A 804 10.69 -12.54 -18.81
CA VAL A 804 11.90 -12.13 -18.08
C VAL A 804 12.19 -13.08 -16.93
N VAL A 805 11.18 -13.43 -16.13
CA VAL A 805 11.33 -14.35 -14.99
C VAL A 805 11.75 -15.74 -15.48
N GLY A 806 11.08 -16.28 -16.50
CA GLY A 806 11.42 -17.58 -17.09
C GLY A 806 12.84 -17.61 -17.67
N ALA A 807 13.21 -16.60 -18.44
CA ALA A 807 14.53 -16.49 -19.05
C ALA A 807 15.65 -16.33 -18.01
N ALA A 808 15.41 -15.55 -16.95
CA ALA A 808 16.36 -15.38 -15.86
C ALA A 808 16.58 -16.70 -15.09
N ALA A 809 15.50 -17.41 -14.77
CA ALA A 809 15.58 -18.69 -14.07
C ALA A 809 16.37 -19.73 -14.88
N LEU A 810 16.06 -19.86 -16.17
CA LEU A 810 16.78 -20.76 -17.09
C LEU A 810 18.25 -20.36 -17.23
N SER A 811 18.54 -19.07 -17.43
CA SER A 811 19.92 -18.56 -17.50
C SER A 811 20.71 -18.89 -16.23
N MET A 812 20.12 -18.69 -15.05
CA MET A 812 20.76 -19.00 -13.76
C MET A 812 21.02 -20.50 -13.59
N ALA A 813 20.10 -21.36 -14.01
CA ALA A 813 20.28 -22.81 -14.00
C ALA A 813 21.44 -23.22 -14.93
N THR A 814 21.45 -22.73 -16.17
CA THR A 814 22.52 -23.01 -17.14
C THR A 814 23.88 -22.52 -16.66
N LYS A 815 23.95 -21.34 -16.02
CA LYS A 815 25.19 -20.81 -15.44
C LYS A 815 25.83 -21.76 -14.43
N ARG A 816 25.03 -22.38 -13.56
CA ARG A 816 25.52 -23.34 -12.55
C ARG A 816 26.02 -24.64 -13.18
N LEU A 817 25.44 -25.03 -14.32
CA LEU A 817 25.83 -26.23 -15.06
C LEU A 817 27.13 -26.02 -15.83
N VAL A 818 27.24 -24.91 -16.57
CA VAL A 818 28.39 -24.65 -17.46
C VAL A 818 29.60 -24.12 -16.68
N GLY A 819 29.39 -23.20 -15.74
CA GLY A 819 30.47 -22.69 -14.88
C GLY A 819 31.61 -21.98 -15.61
N ARG A 820 31.35 -21.32 -16.76
CA ARG A 820 32.37 -20.64 -17.60
C ARG A 820 32.96 -19.40 -16.90
N ALA A 821 34.28 -19.21 -16.97
CA ALA A 821 35.00 -18.04 -16.47
C ALA A 821 34.72 -16.77 -17.29
N ARG A 822 34.75 -15.62 -16.63
CA ARG A 822 34.53 -14.31 -17.28
C ARG A 822 35.79 -13.78 -17.97
N PRO A 823 35.67 -12.86 -18.96
CA PRO A 823 36.84 -12.29 -19.64
C PRO A 823 37.82 -11.56 -18.73
N HIS A 824 37.33 -10.87 -17.69
CA HIS A 824 38.17 -10.15 -16.73
C HIS A 824 38.93 -11.03 -15.75
N GLU A 825 38.60 -12.32 -15.63
CA GLU A 825 39.33 -13.28 -14.79
C GLU A 825 40.65 -13.74 -15.45
N GLU A 826 40.83 -13.46 -16.73
CA GLU A 826 42.03 -13.81 -17.53
C GLU A 826 42.38 -15.31 -17.59
N LEU A 827 41.45 -16.18 -17.20
CA LEU A 827 41.60 -17.64 -17.24
C LEU A 827 41.42 -18.24 -18.65
N GLY A 828 40.90 -17.47 -19.60
CA GLY A 828 40.61 -17.91 -20.97
C GLY A 828 39.16 -18.34 -21.21
N GLN A 829 38.72 -18.31 -22.48
CA GLN A 829 37.30 -18.41 -22.85
C GLN A 829 36.67 -19.80 -22.65
N TRP A 830 37.45 -20.85 -22.40
CA TRP A 830 36.94 -22.22 -22.19
C TRP A 830 37.15 -22.70 -20.75
N SER A 831 37.65 -21.82 -19.88
CA SER A 831 38.03 -22.16 -18.52
C SER A 831 36.83 -22.10 -17.57
N ARG A 832 36.92 -22.84 -16.46
CA ARG A 832 35.90 -22.83 -15.41
C ARG A 832 36.15 -21.68 -14.43
N ALA A 833 35.08 -21.04 -13.98
CA ALA A 833 35.10 -19.96 -13.01
C ALA A 833 35.55 -20.48 -11.63
N LEU A 834 36.29 -19.66 -10.89
CA LEU A 834 36.76 -19.97 -9.53
C LEU A 834 35.60 -20.13 -8.52
N LYS A 835 34.48 -19.45 -8.78
CA LYS A 835 33.21 -19.61 -8.03
C LYS A 835 32.08 -19.86 -9.02
N ARG A 836 31.39 -21.02 -8.91
CA ARG A 836 30.25 -21.37 -9.78
C ARG A 836 29.09 -20.36 -9.71
N SER A 837 29.00 -19.58 -8.63
CA SER A 837 28.02 -18.49 -8.49
C SER A 837 28.32 -17.26 -9.34
N ASP A 838 29.52 -17.16 -9.94
CA ASP A 838 29.96 -16.00 -10.73
C ASP A 838 30.16 -16.32 -12.23
N ALA A 839 29.57 -17.43 -12.70
CA ALA A 839 29.74 -17.91 -14.08
C ALA A 839 29.25 -16.93 -15.16
N SER A 840 29.96 -16.93 -16.29
CA SER A 840 29.74 -16.03 -17.42
C SER A 840 28.62 -16.47 -18.36
N PHE A 841 28.54 -17.76 -18.70
CA PHE A 841 27.64 -18.28 -19.75
C PHE A 841 26.34 -18.87 -19.20
N PRO A 842 25.16 -18.54 -19.77
CA PRO A 842 24.88 -17.45 -20.71
C PRO A 842 24.70 -16.10 -19.97
N SER A 843 24.74 -14.98 -20.69
CA SER A 843 24.54 -13.65 -20.09
C SER A 843 23.10 -13.46 -19.60
N ASN A 844 22.91 -13.31 -18.29
CA ASN A 844 21.58 -13.07 -17.69
C ASN A 844 20.98 -11.72 -18.12
N HIS A 845 21.81 -10.69 -18.31
CA HIS A 845 21.35 -9.38 -18.77
C HIS A 845 20.77 -9.47 -20.19
N SER A 846 21.43 -10.24 -21.06
CA SER A 846 20.97 -10.46 -22.44
C SER A 846 19.67 -11.28 -22.47
N ALA A 847 19.61 -12.36 -21.69
CA ALA A 847 18.40 -13.18 -21.57
C ALA A 847 17.19 -12.37 -21.11
N MET A 848 17.33 -11.55 -20.08
CA MET A 848 16.26 -10.69 -19.60
C MET A 848 15.89 -9.60 -20.62
N ALA A 849 16.87 -8.96 -21.27
CA ALA A 849 16.60 -7.89 -22.24
C ALA A 849 15.80 -8.39 -23.44
N PHE A 850 16.24 -9.51 -24.05
CA PHE A 850 15.51 -10.12 -25.17
C PHE A 850 14.14 -10.66 -24.75
N ALA A 851 14.04 -11.30 -23.57
CA ALA A 851 12.76 -11.77 -23.06
C ALA A 851 11.76 -10.63 -22.80
N ALA A 852 12.24 -9.46 -22.36
CA ALA A 852 11.39 -8.30 -22.13
C ALA A 852 10.83 -7.73 -23.44
N VAL A 853 11.64 -7.63 -24.50
CA VAL A 853 11.22 -6.98 -25.74
C VAL A 853 10.48 -7.90 -26.71
N THR A 854 10.74 -9.21 -26.68
CA THR A 854 10.23 -10.16 -27.69
C THR A 854 8.70 -10.15 -27.80
N PRO A 855 7.92 -10.19 -26.70
CA PRO A 855 6.46 -10.12 -26.79
C PRO A 855 5.94 -8.82 -27.42
N PHE A 856 6.60 -7.68 -27.16
CA PHE A 856 6.24 -6.41 -27.78
C PHE A 856 6.64 -6.36 -29.25
N ALA A 857 7.83 -6.86 -29.59
CA ALA A 857 8.34 -6.91 -30.96
C ALA A 857 7.44 -7.74 -31.86
N GLN A 858 6.91 -8.86 -31.35
CA GLN A 858 6.01 -9.75 -32.08
C GLN A 858 4.56 -9.25 -32.10
N GLU A 859 4.05 -8.69 -30.99
CA GLU A 859 2.67 -8.18 -30.95
C GLU A 859 2.45 -6.96 -31.83
N TYR A 860 3.40 -6.03 -31.83
CA TYR A 860 3.29 -4.73 -32.49
C TYR A 860 4.07 -4.65 -33.80
N ASP A 861 4.71 -5.74 -34.24
CA ASP A 861 5.56 -5.80 -35.44
C ASP A 861 6.66 -4.72 -35.44
N VAL A 862 7.40 -4.64 -34.31
CA VAL A 862 8.45 -3.64 -34.07
C VAL A 862 9.83 -4.31 -33.87
N PRO A 863 10.43 -4.87 -34.94
CA PRO A 863 11.67 -5.65 -34.84
C PRO A 863 12.89 -4.84 -34.40
N TRP A 864 12.84 -3.50 -34.49
CA TRP A 864 13.90 -2.61 -34.01
C TRP A 864 14.21 -2.78 -32.51
N LEU A 865 13.25 -3.29 -31.72
CA LEU A 865 13.48 -3.60 -30.30
C LEU A 865 14.55 -4.68 -30.09
N TYR A 866 14.72 -5.61 -31.04
CA TYR A 866 15.82 -6.59 -30.98
C TYR A 866 17.18 -5.92 -31.16
N GLY A 867 17.26 -4.88 -32.00
CA GLY A 867 18.45 -4.05 -32.15
C GLY A 867 18.81 -3.32 -30.85
N LEU A 868 17.80 -2.77 -30.16
CA LEU A 868 17.97 -2.15 -28.84
C LEU A 868 18.49 -3.15 -27.80
N ALA A 869 17.89 -4.34 -27.73
CA ALA A 869 18.31 -5.40 -26.80
C ALA A 869 19.72 -5.90 -27.12
N ALA A 870 20.08 -6.07 -28.39
CA ALA A 870 21.42 -6.48 -28.83
C ALA A 870 22.47 -5.42 -28.45
N ALA A 871 22.24 -4.16 -28.80
CA ALA A 871 23.16 -3.06 -28.52
C ALA A 871 23.37 -2.86 -27.01
N GLY A 872 22.30 -2.91 -26.22
CA GLY A 872 22.40 -2.86 -24.75
C GLY A 872 23.19 -4.04 -24.19
N SER A 873 22.92 -5.25 -24.65
CA SER A 873 23.55 -6.46 -24.12
C SER A 873 25.04 -6.56 -24.46
N LEU A 874 25.47 -6.06 -25.62
CA LEU A 874 26.88 -5.94 -26.00
C LEU A 874 27.67 -5.01 -25.08
N GLY A 875 27.01 -4.09 -24.37
CA GLY A 875 27.64 -3.28 -23.32
C GLY A 875 28.28 -4.12 -22.22
N ARG A 876 27.75 -5.32 -21.94
CA ARG A 876 28.35 -6.25 -20.98
C ARG A 876 29.65 -6.87 -21.48
N SER A 877 29.83 -6.98 -22.80
CA SER A 877 31.11 -7.35 -23.41
C SER A 877 32.08 -6.18 -23.40
N ALA A 878 31.60 -4.94 -23.57
CA ALA A 878 32.43 -3.74 -23.41
C ALA A 878 33.03 -3.61 -22.00
N GLY A 879 32.26 -3.96 -20.97
CA GLY A 879 32.75 -4.03 -19.57
C GLY A 879 33.57 -5.28 -19.24
N ARG A 880 33.87 -6.15 -20.21
CA ARG A 880 34.57 -7.45 -20.02
C ARG A 880 33.90 -8.35 -18.95
N GLN A 881 32.58 -8.24 -18.84
CA GLN A 881 31.77 -9.02 -17.88
C GLN A 881 31.25 -10.32 -18.49
N HIS A 882 31.10 -10.35 -19.82
CA HIS A 882 30.60 -11.46 -20.60
C HIS A 882 31.29 -11.55 -21.97
N TRP A 883 31.58 -12.76 -22.42
CA TRP A 883 32.00 -13.03 -23.80
C TRP A 883 30.87 -12.72 -24.79
N VAL A 884 31.18 -12.51 -26.07
CA VAL A 884 30.16 -12.20 -27.10
C VAL A 884 29.21 -13.38 -27.26
N SER A 885 29.74 -14.60 -27.28
CA SER A 885 28.95 -15.83 -27.27
C SER A 885 28.04 -15.97 -26.04
N ASP A 886 28.43 -15.45 -24.87
CA ASP A 886 27.56 -15.43 -23.68
C ASP A 886 26.36 -14.50 -23.90
N VAL A 887 26.61 -13.33 -24.51
CA VAL A 887 25.57 -12.34 -24.85
C VAL A 887 24.62 -12.90 -25.90
N VAL A 888 25.14 -13.53 -26.96
CA VAL A 888 24.32 -14.16 -28.00
C VAL A 888 23.50 -15.30 -27.44
N ALA A 889 24.10 -16.21 -26.68
CA ALA A 889 23.38 -17.34 -26.06
C ALA A 889 22.28 -16.85 -25.10
N GLY A 890 22.56 -15.81 -24.32
CA GLY A 890 21.55 -15.16 -23.49
C GLY A 890 20.40 -14.59 -24.33
N GLY A 891 20.72 -13.87 -25.41
CA GLY A 891 19.71 -13.24 -26.28
C GLY A 891 18.81 -14.27 -26.98
N VAL A 892 19.41 -15.37 -27.48
CA VAL A 892 18.68 -16.50 -28.06
C VAL A 892 17.74 -17.13 -27.03
N LEU A 893 18.21 -17.37 -25.80
CA LEU A 893 17.38 -17.91 -24.72
C LEU A 893 16.21 -16.97 -24.40
N GLY A 894 16.47 -15.68 -24.28
CA GLY A 894 15.44 -14.67 -24.03
C GLY A 894 14.41 -14.58 -25.15
N TYR A 895 14.86 -14.58 -26.40
CA TYR A 895 14.01 -14.60 -27.59
C TYR A 895 13.14 -15.86 -27.64
N ALA A 896 13.73 -17.03 -27.37
CA ALA A 896 13.01 -18.30 -27.38
C ALA A 896 11.91 -18.30 -26.31
N VAL A 897 12.23 -17.94 -25.07
CA VAL A 897 11.24 -17.88 -23.97
C VAL A 897 10.15 -16.85 -24.25
N GLY A 898 10.52 -15.65 -24.73
CA GLY A 898 9.56 -14.60 -25.05
C GLY A 898 8.63 -14.98 -26.21
N SER A 899 9.17 -15.57 -27.27
CA SER A 899 8.39 -16.03 -28.43
C SER A 899 7.44 -17.14 -28.05
N TRP A 900 7.92 -18.08 -27.24
CA TRP A 900 7.17 -19.23 -26.77
C TRP A 900 5.97 -18.81 -25.93
N LEU A 901 6.16 -17.93 -24.94
CA LEU A 901 5.07 -17.43 -24.09
C LEU A 901 4.10 -16.50 -24.83
N TRP A 902 4.57 -15.77 -25.83
CA TRP A 902 3.70 -14.95 -26.69
C TRP A 902 2.84 -15.82 -27.64
N GLN A 903 3.43 -16.83 -28.31
CA GLN A 903 2.70 -17.74 -29.19
C GLN A 903 1.61 -18.53 -28.46
N ALA A 904 1.90 -19.01 -27.24
CA ALA A 904 0.92 -19.73 -26.43
C ALA A 904 -0.33 -18.91 -26.07
N GLN A 905 -0.26 -17.58 -26.12
CA GLN A 905 -1.44 -16.72 -25.97
C GLN A 905 -2.32 -16.69 -27.24
N ARG A 906 -1.70 -16.84 -28.42
CA ARG A 906 -2.30 -16.59 -29.74
C ARG A 906 -2.96 -17.82 -30.34
N ASP A 907 -2.45 -19.02 -30.06
CA ASP A 907 -2.97 -20.31 -30.55
C ASP A 907 -4.25 -20.76 -29.82
N ASN A 908 -5.13 -19.81 -29.52
CA ASN A 908 -6.39 -20.00 -28.81
C ASN A 908 -7.55 -20.11 -29.82
N PRO A 909 -7.95 -21.30 -30.30
CA PRO A 909 -9.33 -21.48 -30.72
C PRO A 909 -10.20 -21.41 -29.45
N ARG A 910 -11.21 -20.55 -29.46
CA ARG A 910 -12.17 -20.27 -28.38
C ARG A 910 -13.08 -21.47 -28.02
N SER A 911 -12.55 -22.68 -27.97
CA SER A 911 -13.27 -23.92 -27.69
C SER A 911 -12.67 -24.61 -26.46
N HIS A 912 -13.40 -24.53 -25.36
CA HIS A 912 -13.04 -25.19 -24.11
C HIS A 912 -13.50 -26.64 -24.16
N PHE A 913 -12.59 -27.57 -23.89
CA PHE A 913 -12.91 -28.98 -23.63
C PHE A 913 -12.59 -29.27 -22.17
N ALA A 914 -13.61 -29.48 -21.35
CA ALA A 914 -13.48 -29.75 -19.93
C ALA A 914 -14.00 -31.16 -19.63
N VAL A 915 -13.15 -31.99 -19.04
CA VAL A 915 -13.54 -33.30 -18.52
C VAL A 915 -13.63 -33.19 -17.00
N SER A 916 -14.85 -33.25 -16.46
CA SER A 916 -15.11 -33.25 -15.03
C SER A 916 -15.51 -34.65 -14.56
N PRO A 917 -14.62 -35.40 -13.90
CA PRO A 917 -14.98 -36.65 -13.27
C PRO A 917 -15.80 -36.40 -12.00
N GLY A 918 -16.98 -37.01 -11.93
CA GLY A 918 -17.73 -37.24 -10.71
C GLY A 918 -17.36 -38.58 -10.05
N PRO A 919 -17.81 -38.83 -8.81
CA PRO A 919 -17.47 -40.05 -8.07
C PRO A 919 -17.81 -41.38 -8.77
N LYS A 920 -18.71 -41.35 -9.78
CA LYS A 920 -19.10 -42.50 -10.63
C LYS A 920 -19.38 -42.13 -12.09
N SER A 921 -18.99 -40.94 -12.56
CA SER A 921 -19.27 -40.50 -13.93
C SER A 921 -18.15 -39.62 -14.47
N LEU A 922 -18.03 -39.55 -15.79
CA LEU A 922 -17.11 -38.65 -16.48
C LEU A 922 -17.96 -37.69 -17.30
N SER A 923 -18.08 -36.44 -16.87
CA SER A 923 -18.77 -35.41 -17.64
C SER A 923 -17.77 -34.72 -18.57
N VAL A 924 -18.16 -34.54 -19.83
CA VAL A 924 -17.35 -33.87 -20.84
C VAL A 924 -18.15 -32.67 -21.34
N ALA A 925 -17.63 -31.47 -21.15
CA ALA A 925 -18.24 -30.23 -21.58
C ALA A 925 -17.37 -29.59 -22.67
N TRP A 926 -17.98 -29.29 -23.80
CA TRP A 926 -17.37 -28.52 -24.87
C TRP A 926 -18.09 -27.18 -24.99
N SER A 927 -17.42 -26.05 -24.72
CA SER A 927 -18.01 -24.72 -24.88
C SER A 927 -17.20 -23.87 -25.85
N GLY A 928 -17.84 -23.47 -26.95
CA GLY A 928 -17.32 -22.50 -27.90
C GLY A 928 -17.90 -21.11 -27.63
N SER A 929 -17.06 -20.07 -27.57
CA SER A 929 -17.53 -18.68 -27.59
C SER A 929 -17.33 -18.12 -29.00
N TYR A 930 -18.41 -17.74 -29.69
CA TYR A 930 -18.32 -17.00 -30.96
C TYR A 930 -17.78 -15.59 -30.73
#